data_AF-A0A6G0XPL2-F1
#
_entry.id   AF-A0A6G0XPL2-F1
#
_cell.length_a   1.000
_cell.length_b   1.000
_cell.length_c   1.000
_cell.angle_alpha   90.00
_cell.angle_beta   90.00
_cell.angle_gamma   90.00
#
_symmetry.space_group_name_H-M   'P 1'
#
loop_
_entity.id
_entity.type
_entity.pdbx_description
1 polymer ?
#
loop_
_entity_poly.entity_id
_entity_poly.type
_entity_poly.pdbx_seq_one_letter_code
_entity_poly.pdbx_strand_id
1 'polypeptide(L)'
;MTGFAAFEAKMKEEGLSQAAIKAFEYSYNALVSGSTGMISEASIEGVNDIDYLEGRPGSIRESVKPDVSLLQKTVVLKLNGGLGTSMGLDKVKSLLPIKGADTFLDLTAKQIIEMRKTYNSNVRFILMNSFSTSSDTLDYLQKYPEIVSDVDLELLQNKIPKIDAKTFEPATWPLNPSKEWCPPGHGDLYPSLLGSGKLDKLLAQGYKYMFVSNSDNLGATLDLELLTYFAQTNKPFLMECCERTENDKKGGHLARRLADSRLILRESAQCESADEAQFQNIDKHRYFNTNNLWIRLDKLAEELKAQGGLIKLPMIKNPKTVDPKDSSSTPVLQLETAMGAAIECFEGAGAVCVPRTRFAPVKKCDDLLLLRSDAYVVTDDFRLVLAPQTEGRATTMSLDSKQFKLVQQLDAALRGNVPSLVRCTRLKITGSVGFAPDVVFEGEITVVNNSKEQKTVLSGHYKDQTIDLTNQAGLGKLAVSAVSTSPIEGQKPGTSGLRKKTKVFMQPNYLNNFVQSTFDALPAKDVHQGTLVVSGDGRYFNKQAIQTIIKMAVASGVDRIWIGQNGLLSTPAVSAVIREREGGAVAFGGFILTASHNPGGIDEDFGIKYNCENGGPAPEKVTDEIFNNTKVITSYKIASAFPDIDVSVVGKTAVTSDDGSRTVVVEVFDAAEDHVHLLKSIFDFGAMKALLARPDFSFVYDCMSGVQGPYAHRVFVDELGTSPSSLINAVSLEDFGGHHADPNLTYAHELTHIMGVDSKGVAVYGQSTEPPSFGAACDGDADRNMILGSRFFVTPSDSLAVIAANANVIPFFRKKGGLRGVARSMPTSGAVDLVAAKLGISLFEVPTGWKFFGNLMDSKEVYNKEDYTPFICGEESFGTGSNHIREKDGMWAVLAWLSIIASKNTVAGAPLVTVQDIVEDHWKTYGRNYYCRYDYEGVDKASAEKMVAAMANSPTLAGQTFHGFTVNFNDEFTYNDPVDGSISRHQGIRYVFTDGSRIIFRLSGTGVAGATIRMYIEKYEPASGNLKQSAAEALKTLIQVGLELSQLEHFTGRKEPTVIT
;
A
#
# COMPACT_ATOMS: atom_id res chain seq x y z
N MET A 1 -20.28 -44.72 7.82
CA MET A 1 -20.34 -43.28 8.12
C MET A 1 -19.42 -43.06 9.30
N THR A 2 -18.30 -42.38 9.06
CA THR A 2 -17.42 -41.94 10.13
C THR A 2 -18.14 -40.78 10.80
N GLY A 3 -18.61 -40.95 12.04
CA GLY A 3 -19.39 -39.92 12.73
C GLY A 3 -18.61 -38.60 12.92
N PHE A 4 -19.12 -37.71 13.77
CA PHE A 4 -18.50 -36.40 14.06
C PHE A 4 -17.00 -36.46 14.46
N ALA A 5 -16.48 -37.62 14.85
CA ALA A 5 -15.08 -37.86 15.19
C ALA A 5 -14.06 -37.33 14.16
N ALA A 6 -14.34 -37.41 12.86
CA ALA A 6 -13.42 -36.88 11.82
C ALA A 6 -13.35 -35.34 11.86
N PHE A 7 -14.47 -34.67 12.09
CA PHE A 7 -14.53 -33.23 12.29
C PHE A 7 -13.85 -32.81 13.60
N GLU A 8 -14.12 -33.54 14.68
CA GLU A 8 -13.51 -33.28 15.99
C GLU A 8 -11.98 -33.39 15.92
N ALA A 9 -11.44 -34.44 15.27
CA ALA A 9 -10.01 -34.60 15.07
C ALA A 9 -9.40 -33.43 14.28
N LYS A 10 -10.03 -33.06 13.15
CA LYS A 10 -9.60 -31.94 12.30
C LYS A 10 -9.62 -30.59 13.04
N MET A 11 -10.65 -30.34 13.85
CA MET A 11 -10.77 -29.11 14.65
C MET A 11 -9.75 -29.07 15.79
N LYS A 12 -9.43 -30.20 16.43
CA LYS A 12 -8.40 -30.30 17.47
C LYS A 12 -6.99 -30.10 16.91
N GLU A 13 -6.70 -30.66 15.75
CA GLU A 13 -5.42 -30.45 15.05
C GLU A 13 -5.20 -28.97 14.71
N GLU A 14 -6.27 -28.26 14.35
CA GLU A 14 -6.28 -26.82 14.10
C GLU A 14 -6.29 -25.96 15.39
N GLY A 15 -6.30 -26.58 16.58
CA GLY A 15 -6.23 -25.88 17.86
C GLY A 15 -7.53 -25.17 18.29
N LEU A 16 -8.69 -25.58 17.78
CA LEU A 16 -9.97 -24.96 18.13
C LEU A 16 -10.45 -25.35 19.53
N SER A 17 -11.13 -24.41 20.20
CA SER A 17 -11.60 -24.60 21.57
C SER A 17 -12.69 -25.67 21.69
N GLN A 18 -12.80 -26.29 22.87
CA GLN A 18 -13.88 -27.26 23.13
C GLN A 18 -15.28 -26.66 22.99
N ALA A 19 -15.44 -25.35 23.27
CA ALA A 19 -16.70 -24.63 23.08
C ALA A 19 -17.08 -24.56 21.59
N ALA A 20 -16.12 -24.27 20.71
CA ALA A 20 -16.33 -24.24 19.26
C ALA A 20 -16.67 -25.64 18.71
N ILE A 21 -15.95 -26.67 19.17
CA ILE A 21 -16.20 -28.07 18.78
C ILE A 21 -17.62 -28.50 19.18
N LYS A 22 -18.05 -28.22 20.42
CA LYS A 22 -19.42 -28.55 20.89
C LYS A 22 -20.51 -27.81 20.11
N ALA A 23 -20.28 -26.53 19.78
CA ALA A 23 -21.24 -25.75 18.99
C ALA A 23 -21.38 -26.30 17.57
N PHE A 24 -20.27 -26.71 16.95
CA PHE A 24 -20.31 -27.35 15.64
C PHE A 24 -20.92 -28.75 15.70
N GLU A 25 -20.62 -29.54 16.73
CA GLU A 25 -21.22 -30.86 16.96
C GLU A 25 -22.74 -30.78 17.06
N TYR A 26 -23.26 -29.80 17.82
CA TYR A 26 -24.69 -29.57 17.93
C TYR A 26 -25.33 -29.26 16.56
N SER A 27 -24.71 -28.37 15.78
CA SER A 27 -25.19 -27.99 14.45
C SER A 27 -25.12 -29.16 13.45
N TYR A 28 -24.05 -29.94 13.50
CA TYR A 28 -23.86 -31.14 12.68
C TYR A 28 -24.90 -32.22 13.03
N ASN A 29 -25.15 -32.45 14.32
CA ASN A 29 -26.17 -33.39 14.78
C ASN A 29 -27.59 -32.97 14.36
N ALA A 30 -27.89 -31.67 14.37
CA ALA A 30 -29.13 -31.13 13.79
C ALA A 30 -29.23 -31.40 12.28
N LEU A 31 -28.12 -31.25 11.54
CA LEU A 31 -28.07 -31.55 10.11
C LEU A 31 -28.35 -33.03 9.82
N VAL A 32 -27.66 -33.96 10.48
CA VAL A 32 -27.78 -35.40 10.19
C VAL A 32 -29.06 -36.04 10.72
N SER A 33 -29.69 -35.45 11.75
CA SER A 33 -31.01 -35.89 12.25
C SER A 33 -32.18 -35.52 11.33
N GLY A 34 -31.92 -34.74 10.26
CA GLY A 34 -32.96 -34.25 9.36
C GLY A 34 -33.78 -33.08 9.93
N SER A 35 -33.31 -32.45 11.01
CA SER A 35 -33.95 -31.24 11.54
C SER A 35 -33.95 -30.15 10.48
N THR A 36 -35.14 -29.67 10.11
CA THR A 36 -35.29 -28.67 9.05
C THR A 36 -35.00 -27.26 9.55
N GLY A 37 -35.00 -27.04 10.88
CA GLY A 37 -34.85 -25.71 11.49
C GLY A 37 -36.03 -24.75 11.20
N MET A 38 -37.10 -25.26 10.58
CA MET A 38 -38.27 -24.48 10.19
C MET A 38 -39.16 -24.15 11.39
N ILE A 39 -39.70 -22.95 11.38
CA ILE A 39 -40.67 -22.45 12.35
C ILE A 39 -41.96 -22.20 11.57
N SER A 40 -43.01 -22.99 11.84
CA SER A 40 -44.32 -22.82 11.19
C SER A 40 -45.05 -21.60 11.76
N GLU A 41 -45.82 -20.90 10.93
CA GLU A 41 -46.71 -19.84 11.39
C GLU A 41 -47.67 -20.33 12.47
N ALA A 42 -48.14 -21.58 12.40
CA ALA A 42 -49.10 -22.12 13.36
C ALA A 42 -48.51 -22.30 14.78
N SER A 43 -47.19 -22.26 14.95
CA SER A 43 -46.53 -22.38 16.26
C SER A 43 -46.19 -21.03 16.90
N ILE A 44 -46.51 -19.92 16.23
CA ILE A 44 -46.13 -18.57 16.64
C ILE A 44 -47.26 -17.55 16.48
N GLU A 45 -47.10 -16.40 17.13
CA GLU A 45 -47.94 -15.23 16.93
C GLU A 45 -47.09 -13.94 16.84
N GLY A 46 -47.69 -12.88 16.29
CA GLY A 46 -47.04 -11.57 16.17
C GLY A 46 -46.92 -10.87 17.52
N VAL A 47 -45.80 -10.17 17.73
CA VAL A 47 -45.53 -9.41 18.96
C VAL A 47 -46.02 -7.97 18.79
N ASN A 48 -46.77 -7.46 19.76
CA ASN A 48 -47.30 -6.09 19.74
C ASN A 48 -46.93 -5.27 20.99
N ASP A 49 -46.39 -5.91 22.02
CA ASP A 49 -46.23 -5.43 23.38
C ASP A 49 -44.76 -5.16 23.77
N ILE A 50 -43.98 -4.52 22.89
CA ILE A 50 -42.60 -4.10 23.20
C ILE A 50 -42.51 -2.61 23.49
N ASP A 51 -41.60 -2.24 24.38
CA ASP A 51 -41.35 -0.85 24.73
C ASP A 51 -40.73 -0.08 23.55
N TYR A 52 -41.05 1.21 23.45
CA TYR A 52 -40.46 2.10 22.45
C TYR A 52 -39.37 2.93 23.11
N LEU A 53 -38.21 3.05 22.46
CA LEU A 53 -37.18 3.97 22.91
C LEU A 53 -37.69 5.42 22.90
N GLU A 54 -38.38 5.80 21.82
CA GLU A 54 -38.93 7.14 21.59
C GLU A 54 -40.10 7.13 20.59
N GLY A 55 -40.72 8.30 20.38
CA GLY A 55 -41.74 8.51 19.35
C GLY A 55 -43.16 8.07 19.73
N ARG A 56 -43.37 7.59 20.97
CA ARG A 56 -44.70 7.25 21.52
C ARG A 56 -44.82 7.67 22.99
N PRO A 57 -46.04 8.04 23.46
CA PRO A 57 -46.30 8.24 24.87
C PRO A 57 -45.92 7.00 25.70
N GLY A 58 -45.25 7.22 26.83
CA GLY A 58 -44.74 6.15 27.68
C GLY A 58 -43.44 5.52 27.17
N SER A 59 -42.75 6.15 26.22
CA SER A 59 -41.46 5.68 25.73
C SER A 59 -40.36 5.71 26.81
N ILE A 60 -39.31 4.92 26.62
CA ILE A 60 -38.20 4.78 27.58
C ILE A 60 -37.58 6.15 27.88
N ARG A 61 -37.36 7.00 26.86
CA ARG A 61 -36.79 8.35 27.05
C ARG A 61 -37.66 9.30 27.86
N GLU A 62 -38.97 9.05 28.00
CA GLU A 62 -39.85 9.85 28.86
C GLU A 62 -39.71 9.50 30.35
N SER A 63 -39.23 8.29 30.66
CA SER A 63 -39.25 7.72 32.02
C SER A 63 -37.87 7.37 32.60
N VAL A 64 -36.88 7.12 31.75
CA VAL A 64 -35.52 6.71 32.14
C VAL A 64 -34.56 7.88 32.02
N LYS A 65 -33.79 8.14 33.09
CA LYS A 65 -32.69 9.11 33.08
C LYS A 65 -31.35 8.39 32.87
N PRO A 66 -30.44 8.89 32.01
CA PRO A 66 -29.11 8.30 31.81
C PRO A 66 -28.31 8.13 33.10
N ASP A 67 -27.75 6.94 33.33
CA ASP A 67 -26.79 6.65 34.40
C ASP A 67 -25.40 6.36 33.82
N VAL A 68 -24.54 7.39 33.84
CA VAL A 68 -23.17 7.34 33.33
C VAL A 68 -22.31 6.33 34.10
N SER A 69 -22.63 6.03 35.36
CA SER A 69 -21.85 5.10 36.19
C SER A 69 -21.89 3.65 35.68
N LEU A 70 -22.84 3.33 34.78
CA LEU A 70 -22.94 2.01 34.14
C LEU A 70 -21.89 1.79 33.05
N LEU A 71 -21.29 2.85 32.49
CA LEU A 71 -20.29 2.73 31.42
C LEU A 71 -19.05 1.93 31.87
N GLN A 72 -18.61 2.10 33.11
CA GLN A 72 -17.46 1.37 33.68
C GLN A 72 -17.70 -0.14 33.80
N LYS A 73 -18.97 -0.58 33.72
CA LYS A 73 -19.39 -1.99 33.76
C LYS A 73 -19.83 -2.50 32.39
N THR A 74 -19.60 -1.73 31.33
CA THR A 74 -20.12 -2.01 29.98
C THR A 74 -19.00 -2.24 28.98
N VAL A 75 -19.22 -3.23 28.11
CA VAL A 75 -18.38 -3.55 26.96
C VAL A 75 -19.16 -3.24 25.68
N VAL A 76 -18.53 -2.54 24.73
CA VAL A 76 -19.00 -2.40 23.36
C VAL A 76 -18.25 -3.41 22.50
N LEU A 77 -18.98 -4.35 21.90
CA LEU A 77 -18.44 -5.34 20.99
C LEU A 77 -18.98 -5.11 19.58
N LYS A 78 -18.08 -4.93 18.61
CA LYS A 78 -18.43 -4.80 17.19
C LYS A 78 -18.04 -6.05 16.42
N LEU A 79 -19.00 -6.63 15.69
CA LEU A 79 -18.74 -7.76 14.81
C LEU A 79 -18.08 -7.27 13.52
N ASN A 80 -16.86 -7.72 13.27
CA ASN A 80 -15.98 -7.24 12.20
C ASN A 80 -15.46 -8.37 11.29
N GLY A 81 -16.15 -9.51 11.26
CA GLY A 81 -15.71 -10.68 10.49
C GLY A 81 -16.02 -10.64 8.98
N GLY A 82 -16.73 -9.63 8.48
CA GLY A 82 -17.26 -9.59 7.11
C GLY A 82 -16.28 -9.04 6.07
N LEU A 83 -16.07 -9.78 4.98
CA LEU A 83 -15.20 -9.39 3.85
C LEU A 83 -15.91 -8.61 2.72
N GLY A 84 -17.24 -8.47 2.75
CA GLY A 84 -17.96 -7.70 1.71
C GLY A 84 -17.89 -8.30 0.29
N THR A 85 -17.61 -9.60 0.17
CA THR A 85 -17.37 -10.30 -1.10
C THR A 85 -18.52 -10.18 -2.12
N SER A 86 -19.77 -10.04 -1.66
CA SER A 86 -20.93 -9.83 -2.54
C SER A 86 -20.86 -8.52 -3.33
N MET A 87 -20.11 -7.53 -2.82
CA MET A 87 -19.88 -6.22 -3.43
C MET A 87 -18.48 -6.12 -4.07
N GLY A 88 -17.78 -7.25 -4.26
CA GLY A 88 -16.48 -7.28 -4.94
C GLY A 88 -15.30 -6.83 -4.10
N LEU A 89 -15.44 -6.79 -2.77
CA LEU A 89 -14.33 -6.48 -1.87
C LEU A 89 -13.52 -7.75 -1.57
N ASP A 90 -12.20 -7.65 -1.65
CA ASP A 90 -11.26 -8.71 -1.25
C ASP A 90 -10.63 -8.46 0.14
N LYS A 91 -10.90 -7.30 0.76
CA LYS A 91 -10.43 -6.87 2.10
C LYS A 91 -11.59 -6.73 3.07
N VAL A 92 -11.30 -6.47 4.35
CA VAL A 92 -12.31 -6.27 5.40
C VAL A 92 -13.30 -5.17 5.02
N LYS A 93 -14.60 -5.47 5.10
CA LYS A 93 -15.66 -4.54 4.70
C LYS A 93 -15.67 -3.25 5.52
N SER A 94 -15.25 -3.31 6.78
CA SER A 94 -15.21 -2.14 7.65
C SER A 94 -14.18 -1.09 7.24
N LEU A 95 -13.24 -1.43 6.35
CA LEU A 95 -12.28 -0.52 5.75
C LEU A 95 -12.81 0.18 4.49
N LEU A 96 -14.06 -0.06 4.12
CA LEU A 96 -14.71 0.64 3.02
C LEU A 96 -14.96 2.11 3.41
N PRO A 97 -14.52 3.11 2.60
CA PRO A 97 -14.81 4.52 2.85
C PRO A 97 -16.29 4.84 2.69
N ILE A 98 -16.87 5.54 3.67
CA ILE A 98 -18.30 5.87 3.75
C ILE A 98 -18.56 7.38 3.72
N LYS A 99 -17.77 8.18 4.44
CA LYS A 99 -17.92 9.65 4.41
C LYS A 99 -16.56 10.31 4.27
N GLY A 100 -16.33 10.95 3.12
CA GLY A 100 -14.99 11.46 2.79
C GLY A 100 -13.97 10.31 2.80
N ALA A 101 -12.90 10.45 3.59
CA ALA A 101 -11.90 9.39 3.78
C ALA A 101 -12.23 8.43 4.93
N ASP A 102 -13.26 8.70 5.74
CA ASP A 102 -13.60 7.88 6.91
C ASP A 102 -14.31 6.60 6.50
N THR A 103 -13.77 5.48 6.99
CA THR A 103 -14.32 4.13 6.87
C THR A 103 -15.32 3.82 7.99
N PHE A 104 -15.97 2.65 7.95
CA PHE A 104 -16.78 2.20 9.09
C PHE A 104 -15.96 2.09 10.37
N LEU A 105 -14.73 1.59 10.25
CA LEU A 105 -13.84 1.38 11.38
C LEU A 105 -13.34 2.71 11.96
N ASP A 106 -13.10 3.72 11.11
CA ASP A 106 -12.77 5.08 11.53
C ASP A 106 -13.89 5.69 12.37
N LEU A 107 -15.12 5.67 11.85
CA LEU A 107 -16.26 6.23 12.55
C LEU A 107 -16.51 5.48 13.87
N THR A 108 -16.36 4.16 13.88
CA THR A 108 -16.48 3.35 15.10
C THR A 108 -15.41 3.75 16.14
N ALA A 109 -14.15 3.88 15.74
CA ALA A 109 -13.06 4.30 16.65
C ALA A 109 -13.32 5.70 17.21
N LYS A 110 -13.68 6.66 16.35
CA LYS A 110 -14.00 8.04 16.76
C LYS A 110 -15.20 8.11 17.69
N GLN A 111 -16.24 7.32 17.46
CA GLN A 111 -17.40 7.21 18.35
C GLN A 111 -17.01 6.75 19.76
N ILE A 112 -16.14 5.73 19.87
CA ILE A 112 -15.66 5.24 21.17
C ILE A 112 -14.80 6.28 21.88
N ILE A 113 -13.86 6.90 21.16
CA ILE A 113 -12.99 7.95 21.69
C ILE A 113 -13.82 9.13 22.21
N GLU A 114 -14.76 9.62 21.41
CA GLU A 114 -15.61 10.75 21.81
C GLU A 114 -16.53 10.39 22.98
N MET A 115 -17.03 9.15 23.06
CA MET A 115 -17.80 8.66 24.21
C MET A 115 -16.96 8.61 25.50
N ARG A 116 -15.72 8.10 25.43
CA ARG A 116 -14.80 8.08 26.57
C ARG A 116 -14.53 9.48 27.07
N LYS A 117 -14.27 10.41 26.16
CA LYS A 117 -14.04 11.82 26.45
C LYS A 117 -15.27 12.52 27.04
N THR A 118 -16.41 12.43 26.38
CA THR A 118 -17.67 13.11 26.78
C THR A 118 -18.09 12.73 28.18
N TYR A 119 -18.00 11.44 28.52
CA TYR A 119 -18.45 10.92 29.82
C TYR A 119 -17.33 10.69 30.83
N ASN A 120 -16.09 11.07 30.51
CA ASN A 120 -14.90 10.72 31.28
C ASN A 120 -14.92 9.24 31.73
N SER A 121 -15.19 8.36 30.78
CA SER A 121 -15.41 6.93 31.01
C SER A 121 -14.32 6.09 30.36
N ASN A 122 -14.11 4.88 30.87
CA ASN A 122 -13.23 3.87 30.31
C ASN A 122 -14.02 2.73 29.64
N VAL A 123 -15.14 3.05 28.98
CA VAL A 123 -16.00 2.03 28.34
C VAL A 123 -15.14 1.11 27.47
N ARG A 124 -15.29 -0.19 27.69
CA ARG A 124 -14.42 -1.19 27.08
C ARG A 124 -14.83 -1.43 25.64
N PHE A 125 -13.88 -1.48 24.72
CA PHE A 125 -14.14 -1.76 23.31
C PHE A 125 -13.49 -3.08 22.88
N ILE A 126 -14.24 -3.89 22.14
CA ILE A 126 -13.79 -5.17 21.59
C ILE A 126 -14.23 -5.29 20.13
N LEU A 127 -13.33 -5.74 19.27
CA LEU A 127 -13.61 -6.11 17.89
C LEU A 127 -13.63 -7.63 17.75
N MET A 128 -14.73 -8.17 17.24
CA MET A 128 -14.79 -9.58 16.88
C MET A 128 -14.38 -9.76 15.41
N ASN A 129 -13.09 -10.01 15.20
CA ASN A 129 -12.52 -10.26 13.88
C ASN A 129 -12.65 -11.74 13.51
N SER A 130 -12.66 -12.03 12.21
CA SER A 130 -12.45 -13.38 11.69
C SER A 130 -10.98 -13.63 11.37
N PHE A 131 -10.61 -14.89 11.19
CA PHE A 131 -9.29 -15.30 10.68
C PHE A 131 -8.93 -14.70 9.32
N SER A 132 -9.89 -14.10 8.60
CA SER A 132 -9.65 -13.40 7.32
C SER A 132 -9.60 -11.87 7.45
N THR A 133 -9.92 -11.31 8.61
CA THR A 133 -10.06 -9.85 8.81
C THR A 133 -9.16 -9.28 9.90
N SER A 134 -8.58 -10.14 10.75
CA SER A 134 -7.75 -9.76 11.90
C SER A 134 -6.58 -8.84 11.54
N SER A 135 -5.65 -9.29 10.68
CA SER A 135 -4.43 -8.51 10.35
C SER A 135 -4.77 -7.14 9.79
N ASP A 136 -5.56 -7.09 8.71
CA ASP A 136 -5.99 -5.85 8.07
C ASP A 136 -6.62 -4.86 9.06
N THR A 137 -7.44 -5.35 9.99
CA THR A 137 -8.11 -4.51 10.99
C THR A 137 -7.12 -3.94 12.01
N LEU A 138 -6.26 -4.79 12.58
CA LEU A 138 -5.31 -4.38 13.61
C LEU A 138 -4.22 -3.46 13.06
N ASP A 139 -3.78 -3.70 11.83
CA ASP A 139 -2.83 -2.84 11.13
C ASP A 139 -3.46 -1.45 10.85
N TYR A 140 -4.73 -1.43 10.44
CA TYR A 140 -5.44 -0.17 10.17
C TYR A 140 -5.65 0.67 11.44
N LEU A 141 -5.88 0.04 12.59
CA LEU A 141 -6.14 0.74 13.85
C LEU A 141 -4.90 1.38 14.48
N GLN A 142 -3.68 1.09 14.00
CA GLN A 142 -2.44 1.69 14.54
C GLN A 142 -2.47 3.23 14.56
N LYS A 143 -3.24 3.86 13.67
CA LYS A 143 -3.45 5.31 13.65
C LYS A 143 -4.32 5.85 14.79
N TYR A 144 -4.94 4.99 15.60
CA TYR A 144 -5.71 5.33 16.80
C TYR A 144 -5.06 4.70 18.06
N PRO A 145 -3.98 5.29 18.61
CA PRO A 145 -3.28 4.74 19.77
C PRO A 145 -4.19 4.50 20.98
N GLU A 146 -5.21 5.37 21.16
CA GLU A 146 -6.20 5.28 22.23
C GLU A 146 -7.07 4.01 22.15
N ILE A 147 -7.25 3.45 20.95
CA ILE A 147 -7.98 2.20 20.73
C ILE A 147 -7.04 1.00 20.82
N VAL A 148 -5.88 1.06 20.16
CA VAL A 148 -4.91 -0.06 20.15
C VAL A 148 -4.33 -0.33 21.54
N SER A 149 -4.28 0.68 22.41
CA SER A 149 -3.88 0.52 23.80
C SER A 149 -4.89 -0.26 24.66
N ASP A 150 -6.10 -0.53 24.16
CA ASP A 150 -7.05 -1.39 24.86
C ASP A 150 -6.49 -2.82 24.96
N VAL A 151 -6.21 -3.26 26.19
CA VAL A 151 -5.88 -4.66 26.49
C VAL A 151 -6.93 -5.57 25.82
N ASP A 152 -6.58 -6.74 25.28
CA ASP A 152 -7.58 -7.71 24.80
C ASP A 152 -8.58 -7.19 23.72
N LEU A 153 -8.21 -6.14 22.96
CA LEU A 153 -9.04 -5.49 21.91
C LEU A 153 -9.72 -6.46 20.94
N GLU A 154 -9.06 -7.57 20.60
CA GLU A 154 -9.58 -8.55 19.65
C GLU A 154 -10.23 -9.76 20.32
N LEU A 155 -11.41 -10.15 19.82
CA LEU A 155 -12.00 -11.48 19.98
C LEU A 155 -11.99 -12.20 18.62
N LEU A 156 -11.15 -13.22 18.46
CA LEU A 156 -11.08 -13.96 17.19
C LEU A 156 -12.26 -14.94 17.07
N GLN A 157 -13.06 -14.81 16.01
CA GLN A 157 -14.11 -15.74 15.63
C GLN A 157 -13.52 -17.11 15.28
N ASN A 158 -14.20 -18.18 15.68
CA ASN A 158 -13.80 -19.53 15.31
C ASN A 158 -14.01 -19.80 13.81
N LYS A 159 -13.40 -20.89 13.34
CA LYS A 159 -13.65 -21.47 12.02
C LYS A 159 -14.12 -22.91 12.19
N ILE A 160 -14.94 -23.39 11.27
CA ILE A 160 -15.42 -24.77 11.24
C ILE A 160 -15.11 -25.41 9.88
N PRO A 161 -14.88 -26.73 9.82
CA PRO A 161 -14.69 -27.40 8.54
C PRO A 161 -15.96 -27.34 7.70
N LYS A 162 -15.81 -27.13 6.40
CA LYS A 162 -16.90 -27.31 5.43
C LYS A 162 -17.24 -28.79 5.35
N ILE A 163 -18.53 -29.08 5.19
CA ILE A 163 -19.06 -30.44 5.11
C ILE A 163 -19.24 -30.79 3.64
N ASP A 164 -18.69 -31.89 3.16
CA ASP A 164 -18.98 -32.38 1.80
C ASP A 164 -20.48 -32.67 1.68
N ALA A 165 -21.15 -32.06 0.70
CA ALA A 165 -22.60 -32.12 0.59
C ALA A 165 -23.14 -33.53 0.24
N LYS A 166 -22.28 -34.43 -0.23
CA LYS A 166 -22.63 -35.78 -0.66
C LYS A 166 -22.28 -36.82 0.39
N THR A 167 -21.12 -36.69 1.03
CA THR A 167 -20.62 -37.68 2.00
C THR A 167 -20.92 -37.33 3.45
N PHE A 168 -21.21 -36.06 3.75
CA PHE A 168 -21.30 -35.50 5.11
C PHE A 168 -19.98 -35.58 5.91
N GLU A 169 -18.85 -35.85 5.25
CA GLU A 169 -17.52 -35.88 5.86
C GLU A 169 -16.82 -34.51 5.71
N PRO A 170 -15.69 -34.24 6.41
CA PRO A 170 -14.93 -33.01 6.23
C PRO A 170 -14.46 -32.86 4.77
N ALA A 171 -14.76 -31.72 4.16
CA ALA A 171 -14.31 -31.43 2.80
C ALA A 171 -12.77 -31.32 2.75
N THR A 172 -12.19 -31.80 1.65
CA THR A 172 -10.76 -31.71 1.36
C THR A 172 -10.52 -30.93 0.07
N TRP A 173 -9.48 -30.09 0.07
CA TRP A 173 -9.07 -29.27 -1.06
C TRP A 173 -7.55 -29.05 -1.05
N PRO A 174 -6.77 -30.04 -1.52
CA PRO A 174 -5.30 -30.02 -1.41
C PRO A 174 -4.63 -28.82 -2.09
N LEU A 175 -5.26 -28.24 -3.12
CA LEU A 175 -4.75 -27.05 -3.82
C LEU A 175 -4.72 -25.81 -2.91
N ASN A 176 -5.62 -25.72 -1.93
CA ASN A 176 -5.63 -24.66 -0.95
C ASN A 176 -6.42 -25.09 0.31
N PRO A 177 -5.75 -25.68 1.32
CA PRO A 177 -6.40 -26.18 2.53
C PRO A 177 -7.18 -25.12 3.32
N SER A 178 -6.83 -23.83 3.19
CA SER A 178 -7.59 -22.74 3.84
C SER A 178 -9.06 -22.68 3.37
N LYS A 179 -9.33 -23.14 2.14
CA LYS A 179 -10.68 -23.19 1.56
C LYS A 179 -11.55 -24.29 2.16
N GLU A 180 -10.98 -25.20 2.94
CA GLU A 180 -11.71 -26.25 3.64
C GLU A 180 -12.46 -25.71 4.88
N TRP A 181 -12.21 -24.46 5.28
CA TRP A 181 -12.76 -23.83 6.47
C TRP A 181 -13.77 -22.73 6.11
N CYS A 182 -14.75 -22.51 6.99
CA CYS A 182 -15.71 -21.41 6.88
C CYS A 182 -16.04 -20.82 8.27
N PRO A 183 -16.48 -19.55 8.33
CA PRO A 183 -16.98 -18.99 9.57
C PRO A 183 -18.35 -19.61 9.93
N PRO A 184 -18.62 -19.93 11.21
CA PRO A 184 -19.90 -20.50 11.66
C PRO A 184 -21.02 -19.45 11.85
N GLY A 185 -20.93 -18.30 11.17
CA GLY A 185 -21.85 -17.18 11.33
C GLY A 185 -21.64 -16.38 12.61
N HIS A 186 -22.47 -15.35 12.81
CA HIS A 186 -22.29 -14.41 13.92
C HIS A 186 -22.75 -14.96 15.29
N GLY A 187 -23.52 -16.06 15.31
CA GLY A 187 -23.83 -16.79 16.55
C GLY A 187 -22.62 -17.39 17.25
N ASP A 188 -21.47 -17.46 16.56
CA ASP A 188 -20.18 -17.85 17.15
C ASP A 188 -19.67 -16.91 18.24
N LEU A 189 -20.31 -15.75 18.43
CA LEU A 189 -20.05 -14.85 19.54
C LEU A 189 -19.95 -15.59 20.88
N TYR A 190 -20.92 -16.47 21.17
CA TYR A 190 -21.01 -17.17 22.45
C TYR A 190 -19.88 -18.22 22.64
N PRO A 191 -19.64 -19.17 21.72
CA PRO A 191 -18.52 -20.09 21.84
C PRO A 191 -17.16 -19.40 21.77
N SER A 192 -17.01 -18.30 21.03
CA SER A 192 -15.79 -17.49 21.02
C SER A 192 -15.52 -16.82 22.37
N LEU A 193 -16.54 -16.22 23.01
CA LEU A 193 -16.41 -15.61 24.35
C LEU A 193 -16.02 -16.64 25.42
N LEU A 194 -16.63 -17.83 25.37
CA LEU A 194 -16.34 -18.91 26.30
C LEU A 194 -14.97 -19.55 26.03
N GLY A 195 -14.70 -19.95 24.78
CA GLY A 195 -13.51 -20.69 24.38
C GLY A 195 -12.21 -19.89 24.50
N SER A 196 -12.28 -18.56 24.36
CA SER A 196 -11.14 -17.66 24.59
C SER A 196 -10.90 -17.33 26.07
N GLY A 197 -11.81 -17.71 26.97
CA GLY A 197 -11.82 -17.31 28.38
C GLY A 197 -12.11 -15.82 28.61
N LYS A 198 -12.50 -15.06 27.58
CA LYS A 198 -12.78 -13.62 27.73
C LYS A 198 -14.02 -13.35 28.56
N LEU A 199 -15.04 -14.21 28.52
CA LEU A 199 -16.23 -14.04 29.37
C LEU A 199 -15.85 -14.00 30.85
N ASP A 200 -15.07 -14.98 31.31
CA ASP A 200 -14.62 -15.07 32.71
C ASP A 200 -13.72 -13.90 33.09
N LYS A 201 -12.80 -13.49 32.20
CA LYS A 201 -11.94 -12.32 32.42
C LYS A 201 -12.75 -11.03 32.58
N LEU A 202 -13.74 -10.79 31.71
CA LEU A 202 -14.60 -9.62 31.76
C LEU A 202 -15.40 -9.58 33.07
N LEU A 203 -15.97 -10.71 33.48
CA LEU A 203 -16.69 -10.82 34.75
C LEU A 203 -15.77 -10.57 35.95
N ALA A 204 -14.57 -11.15 35.94
CA ALA A 204 -13.57 -10.93 37.00
C ALA A 204 -13.11 -9.47 37.11
N GLN A 205 -13.13 -8.74 35.99
CA GLN A 205 -12.83 -7.30 35.93
C GLN A 205 -14.02 -6.40 36.30
N GLY A 206 -15.18 -6.99 36.62
CA GLY A 206 -16.38 -6.25 37.04
C GLY A 206 -17.29 -5.78 35.90
N TYR A 207 -17.03 -6.19 34.66
CA TYR A 207 -17.94 -5.94 33.54
C TYR A 207 -19.19 -6.81 33.67
N LYS A 208 -20.34 -6.21 33.38
CA LYS A 208 -21.66 -6.80 33.60
C LYS A 208 -22.56 -6.73 32.37
N TYR A 209 -22.42 -5.69 31.57
CA TYR A 209 -23.24 -5.43 30.39
C TYR A 209 -22.38 -5.47 29.12
N MET A 210 -22.93 -5.99 28.03
CA MET A 210 -22.30 -5.96 26.72
C MET A 210 -23.30 -5.50 25.67
N PHE A 211 -22.94 -4.45 24.92
CA PHE A 211 -23.64 -4.03 23.72
C PHE A 211 -22.95 -4.62 22.50
N VAL A 212 -23.69 -5.34 21.67
CA VAL A 212 -23.17 -6.03 20.48
C VAL A 212 -23.86 -5.48 19.23
N SER A 213 -23.09 -5.14 18.20
CA SER A 213 -23.64 -4.74 16.90
C SER A 213 -22.67 -5.03 15.76
N ASN A 214 -23.16 -5.01 14.51
CA ASN A 214 -22.30 -5.17 13.34
C ASN A 214 -21.50 -3.90 13.05
N SER A 215 -20.26 -4.06 12.59
CA SER A 215 -19.39 -2.96 12.18
C SER A 215 -19.92 -2.17 10.98
N ASP A 216 -20.71 -2.81 10.11
CA ASP A 216 -21.30 -2.19 8.93
C ASP A 216 -22.64 -1.46 9.21
N ASN A 217 -23.13 -1.48 10.46
CA ASN A 217 -24.27 -0.68 10.91
C ASN A 217 -23.81 0.50 11.77
N LEU A 218 -23.61 1.66 11.13
CA LEU A 218 -23.13 2.88 11.80
C LEU A 218 -24.17 3.53 12.71
N GLY A 219 -25.46 3.22 12.52
CA GLY A 219 -26.52 3.68 13.42
C GLY A 219 -26.46 3.04 14.81
N ALA A 220 -25.80 1.89 14.94
CA ALA A 220 -25.75 1.13 16.18
C ALA A 220 -24.65 1.64 17.12
N THR A 221 -24.90 2.73 17.83
CA THR A 221 -24.01 3.21 18.90
C THR A 221 -24.55 2.86 20.28
N LEU A 222 -23.67 2.75 21.28
CA LEU A 222 -24.10 2.60 22.67
C LEU A 222 -24.91 3.83 23.08
N ASP A 223 -26.14 3.60 23.57
CA ASP A 223 -27.10 4.61 24.01
C ASP A 223 -27.28 4.48 25.53
N LEU A 224 -27.15 5.58 26.26
CA LEU A 224 -27.10 5.56 27.72
C LEU A 224 -28.47 5.30 28.36
N GLU A 225 -29.54 5.84 27.77
CA GLU A 225 -30.91 5.57 28.21
C GLU A 225 -31.25 4.10 28.04
N LEU A 226 -30.88 3.48 26.90
CA LEU A 226 -31.04 2.03 26.69
C LEU A 226 -30.21 1.21 27.67
N LEU A 227 -28.94 1.58 27.91
CA LEU A 227 -28.10 0.91 28.91
C LEU A 227 -28.73 0.99 30.31
N THR A 228 -29.27 2.15 30.67
CA THR A 228 -29.90 2.37 31.98
C THR A 228 -31.20 1.58 32.11
N TYR A 229 -32.05 1.60 31.09
CA TYR A 229 -33.25 0.79 31.02
C TYR A 229 -32.93 -0.71 31.13
N PHE A 230 -31.92 -1.19 30.40
CA PHE A 230 -31.50 -2.58 30.45
C PHE A 230 -30.99 -2.98 31.85
N ALA A 231 -30.27 -2.08 32.52
CA ALA A 231 -29.81 -2.29 33.89
C ALA A 231 -30.97 -2.31 34.91
N GLN A 232 -31.94 -1.41 34.79
CA GLN A 232 -33.10 -1.28 35.70
C GLN A 232 -34.09 -2.43 35.56
N THR A 233 -34.36 -2.87 34.33
CA THR A 233 -35.28 -3.99 34.06
C THR A 233 -34.68 -5.36 34.42
N ASN A 234 -33.36 -5.42 34.65
CA ASN A 234 -32.62 -6.63 35.01
C ASN A 234 -32.83 -7.80 34.02
N LYS A 235 -33.14 -7.50 32.76
CA LYS A 235 -33.30 -8.50 31.70
C LYS A 235 -31.96 -9.18 31.40
N PRO A 236 -31.91 -10.50 31.15
CA PRO A 236 -30.67 -11.19 30.79
C PRO A 236 -30.21 -10.84 29.36
N PHE A 237 -31.16 -10.53 28.49
CA PHE A 237 -30.95 -10.31 27.06
C PHE A 237 -32.00 -9.32 26.55
N LEU A 238 -31.59 -8.33 25.77
CA LEU A 238 -32.48 -7.35 25.15
C LEU A 238 -32.08 -7.14 23.68
N MET A 239 -33.03 -7.32 22.78
CA MET A 239 -32.86 -7.12 21.33
C MET A 239 -33.43 -5.76 20.90
N GLU A 240 -32.67 -4.98 20.13
CA GLU A 240 -33.23 -3.80 19.46
C GLU A 240 -33.94 -4.24 18.15
N CYS A 241 -35.19 -3.81 17.99
CA CYS A 241 -35.99 -4.01 16.79
C CYS A 241 -36.42 -2.68 16.19
N CYS A 242 -36.64 -2.61 14.88
CA CYS A 242 -37.31 -1.46 14.26
C CYS A 242 -38.64 -1.89 13.64
N GLU A 243 -39.55 -0.94 13.41
CA GLU A 243 -40.76 -1.25 12.65
C GLU A 243 -40.41 -1.61 11.20
N ARG A 244 -41.04 -2.67 10.70
CA ARG A 244 -40.86 -3.14 9.33
C ARG A 244 -41.41 -2.13 8.32
N THR A 245 -40.66 -2.00 7.24
CA THR A 245 -41.05 -1.29 6.02
C THR A 245 -41.17 -2.31 4.88
N GLU A 246 -41.62 -1.86 3.71
CA GLU A 246 -41.67 -2.72 2.51
C GLU A 246 -40.31 -3.33 2.14
N ASN A 247 -39.22 -2.66 2.50
CA ASN A 247 -37.85 -3.15 2.26
C ASN A 247 -37.48 -4.34 3.15
N ASP A 248 -38.22 -4.59 4.25
CA ASP A 248 -37.94 -5.61 5.25
C ASP A 248 -38.84 -6.86 5.12
N LYS A 249 -39.58 -6.97 4.00
CA LYS A 249 -40.48 -8.11 3.74
C LYS A 249 -39.76 -9.47 3.82
N LYS A 250 -38.49 -9.52 3.44
CA LYS A 250 -37.63 -10.73 3.51
C LYS A 250 -36.73 -10.79 4.74
N GLY A 251 -36.87 -9.84 5.66
CA GLY A 251 -36.04 -9.73 6.84
C GLY A 251 -36.53 -10.57 8.01
N GLY A 252 -35.60 -11.06 8.84
CA GLY A 252 -35.93 -11.76 10.08
C GLY A 252 -36.75 -10.87 11.03
N HIS A 253 -37.79 -11.46 11.62
CA HIS A 253 -38.74 -10.73 12.47
C HIS A 253 -38.86 -11.38 13.85
N LEU A 254 -39.29 -10.56 14.81
CA LEU A 254 -39.62 -11.00 16.16
C LEU A 254 -41.00 -11.65 16.18
N ALA A 255 -41.11 -12.83 16.81
CA ALA A 255 -42.37 -13.53 17.02
C ALA A 255 -42.44 -14.09 18.46
N ARG A 256 -43.63 -14.50 18.89
CA ARG A 256 -43.83 -15.19 20.17
C ARG A 256 -44.21 -16.64 19.92
N ARG A 257 -43.49 -17.58 20.54
CA ARG A 257 -43.78 -19.01 20.44
C ARG A 257 -44.97 -19.37 21.33
N LEU A 258 -45.97 -20.04 20.78
CA LEU A 258 -47.21 -20.34 21.51
C LEU A 258 -47.01 -21.38 22.64
N ALA A 259 -46.05 -22.30 22.47
CA ALA A 259 -45.84 -23.40 23.42
C ALA A 259 -45.36 -22.95 24.81
N ASP A 260 -44.61 -21.85 24.88
CA ASP A 260 -43.97 -21.36 26.12
C ASP A 260 -43.97 -19.83 26.25
N SER A 261 -44.67 -19.13 25.36
CA SER A 261 -44.78 -17.66 25.32
C SER A 261 -43.46 -16.90 25.18
N ARG A 262 -42.36 -17.59 24.81
CA ARG A 262 -41.04 -16.98 24.65
C ARG A 262 -40.94 -16.17 23.36
N LEU A 263 -40.14 -15.10 23.40
CA LEU A 263 -39.74 -14.38 22.20
C LEU A 263 -38.77 -15.22 21.40
N ILE A 264 -38.96 -15.26 20.09
CA ILE A 264 -38.10 -15.96 19.14
C ILE A 264 -37.78 -15.06 17.94
N LEU A 265 -36.67 -15.33 17.29
CA LEU A 265 -36.30 -14.73 16.01
C LEU A 265 -36.61 -15.74 14.90
N ARG A 266 -37.47 -15.36 13.94
CA ARG A 266 -37.74 -16.16 12.75
C ARG A 266 -37.09 -15.52 11.54
N GLU A 267 -36.06 -16.17 11.01
CA GLU A 267 -35.39 -15.78 9.78
C GLU A 267 -36.13 -16.31 8.54
N SER A 268 -35.91 -15.68 7.38
CA SER A 268 -36.54 -16.13 6.13
C SER A 268 -36.16 -17.56 5.76
N ALA A 269 -34.95 -18.00 6.11
CA ALA A 269 -34.47 -19.37 5.91
C ALA A 269 -35.21 -20.41 6.78
N GLN A 270 -35.94 -19.96 7.80
CA GLN A 270 -36.74 -20.79 8.71
C GLN A 270 -38.24 -20.72 8.40
N CYS A 271 -38.62 -20.05 7.30
CA CYS A 271 -39.99 -19.94 6.85
C CYS A 271 -40.30 -21.03 5.83
N GLU A 272 -41.38 -21.79 6.04
CA GLU A 272 -41.89 -22.70 5.02
C GLU A 272 -42.50 -21.90 3.85
N SER A 273 -42.40 -22.44 2.64
CA SER A 273 -42.94 -21.78 1.44
C SER A 273 -44.45 -21.50 1.55
N ALA A 274 -45.19 -22.29 2.33
CA ALA A 274 -46.62 -22.09 2.58
C ALA A 274 -46.92 -20.85 3.45
N ASP A 275 -45.96 -20.42 4.29
CA ASP A 275 -46.12 -19.32 5.24
C ASP A 275 -45.53 -18.00 4.70
N GLU A 276 -44.91 -18.00 3.52
CA GLU A 276 -44.17 -16.85 2.94
C GLU A 276 -45.01 -15.57 2.90
N ALA A 277 -46.29 -15.66 2.53
CA ALA A 277 -47.19 -14.51 2.48
C ALA A 277 -47.43 -13.89 3.87
N GLN A 278 -47.46 -14.71 4.92
CA GLN A 278 -47.62 -14.26 6.30
C GLN A 278 -46.30 -13.72 6.86
N PHE A 279 -45.17 -14.36 6.52
CA PHE A 279 -43.83 -13.85 6.84
C PHE A 279 -43.61 -12.45 6.26
N GLN A 280 -44.01 -12.23 5.00
CA GLN A 280 -43.90 -10.94 4.32
C GLN A 280 -44.95 -9.90 4.76
N ASN A 281 -45.94 -10.28 5.58
CA ASN A 281 -46.93 -9.35 6.10
C ASN A 281 -46.33 -8.51 7.25
N ILE A 282 -45.94 -7.29 6.91
CA ILE A 282 -45.30 -6.34 7.83
C ILE A 282 -46.24 -5.81 8.92
N ASP A 283 -47.56 -5.88 8.73
CA ASP A 283 -48.54 -5.46 9.75
C ASP A 283 -48.76 -6.55 10.81
N LYS A 284 -48.63 -7.82 10.43
CA LYS A 284 -48.76 -8.96 11.35
C LYS A 284 -47.51 -9.14 12.20
N HIS A 285 -46.37 -9.29 11.53
CA HIS A 285 -45.07 -9.45 12.17
C HIS A 285 -44.33 -8.12 12.08
N ARG A 286 -44.63 -7.21 13.00
CA ARG A 286 -44.32 -5.77 12.90
C ARG A 286 -42.85 -5.41 13.08
N TYR A 287 -42.10 -6.21 13.83
CA TYR A 287 -40.78 -5.82 14.33
C TYR A 287 -39.66 -6.59 13.63
N PHE A 288 -38.76 -5.85 12.99
CA PHE A 288 -37.58 -6.34 12.31
C PHE A 288 -36.37 -6.36 13.24
N ASN A 289 -35.57 -7.42 13.19
CA ASN A 289 -34.36 -7.56 13.99
C ASN A 289 -33.21 -6.68 13.44
N THR A 290 -32.78 -5.68 14.21
CA THR A 290 -31.64 -4.82 13.82
C THR A 290 -30.29 -5.51 13.97
N ASN A 291 -30.25 -6.65 14.64
CA ASN A 291 -29.05 -7.37 15.04
C ASN A 291 -28.15 -6.53 15.98
N ASN A 292 -28.73 -5.59 16.73
CA ASN A 292 -28.11 -4.93 17.88
C ASN A 292 -28.64 -5.57 19.17
N LEU A 293 -27.74 -6.02 20.03
CA LEU A 293 -28.08 -6.80 21.22
C LEU A 293 -27.46 -6.21 22.49
N TRP A 294 -28.18 -6.35 23.60
CA TRP A 294 -27.68 -6.08 24.94
C TRP A 294 -27.70 -7.38 25.74
N ILE A 295 -26.55 -7.73 26.32
CA ILE A 295 -26.34 -9.02 26.99
C ILE A 295 -25.85 -8.76 28.41
N ARG A 296 -26.45 -9.44 29.38
CA ARG A 296 -25.91 -9.55 30.75
C ARG A 296 -24.89 -10.68 30.81
N LEU A 297 -23.64 -10.33 31.04
CA LEU A 297 -22.52 -11.29 30.99
C LEU A 297 -22.63 -12.36 32.08
N ASP A 298 -23.12 -12.00 33.26
CA ASP A 298 -23.34 -12.94 34.37
C ASP A 298 -24.44 -13.95 34.03
N LYS A 299 -25.52 -13.48 33.39
CA LYS A 299 -26.61 -14.34 32.91
C LYS A 299 -26.22 -15.20 31.73
N LEU A 300 -25.38 -14.70 30.82
CA LEU A 300 -24.77 -15.50 29.77
C LEU A 300 -23.91 -16.64 30.34
N ALA A 301 -23.10 -16.36 31.36
CA ALA A 301 -22.28 -17.38 32.03
C ALA A 301 -23.14 -18.44 32.74
N GLU A 302 -24.21 -18.03 33.44
CA GLU A 302 -25.19 -18.94 34.04
C GLU A 302 -25.82 -19.86 32.99
N GLU A 303 -26.29 -19.31 31.86
CA GLU A 303 -26.96 -20.06 30.79
C GLU A 303 -26.00 -21.03 30.09
N LEU A 304 -24.79 -20.57 29.75
CA LEU A 304 -23.74 -21.42 29.19
C LEU A 304 -23.43 -22.60 30.12
N LYS A 305 -23.33 -22.36 31.44
CA LYS A 305 -23.08 -23.41 32.42
C LYS A 305 -24.25 -24.38 32.51
N ALA A 306 -25.49 -23.89 32.55
CA ALA A 306 -26.71 -24.70 32.61
C ALA A 306 -26.85 -25.63 31.40
N GLN A 307 -26.39 -25.18 30.22
CA GLN A 307 -26.47 -25.94 28.97
C GLN A 307 -25.18 -26.69 28.60
N GLY A 308 -24.25 -26.90 29.55
CA GLY A 308 -23.06 -27.72 29.32
C GLY A 308 -21.96 -27.07 28.47
N GLY A 309 -21.93 -25.74 28.45
CA GLY A 309 -20.97 -24.89 27.72
C GLY A 309 -21.43 -24.47 26.33
N LEU A 310 -22.75 -24.43 26.07
CA LEU A 310 -23.31 -24.18 24.74
C LEU A 310 -24.60 -23.36 24.81
N ILE A 311 -24.74 -22.31 24.01
CA ILE A 311 -26.04 -21.73 23.67
C ILE A 311 -26.58 -22.48 22.46
N LYS A 312 -27.70 -23.19 22.62
CA LYS A 312 -28.33 -23.99 21.55
C LYS A 312 -29.07 -23.08 20.57
N LEU A 313 -28.38 -22.67 19.52
CA LEU A 313 -28.93 -21.81 18.47
C LEU A 313 -29.48 -22.65 17.30
N PRO A 314 -30.58 -22.23 16.65
CA PRO A 314 -31.04 -22.84 15.42
C PRO A 314 -29.97 -22.83 14.32
N MET A 315 -29.78 -23.98 13.68
CA MET A 315 -28.80 -24.18 12.60
C MET A 315 -29.35 -23.65 11.27
N ILE A 316 -28.51 -22.89 10.56
CA ILE A 316 -28.75 -22.39 9.21
C ILE A 316 -27.86 -23.17 8.24
N LYS A 317 -28.47 -23.78 7.23
CA LYS A 317 -27.77 -24.58 6.22
C LYS A 317 -27.56 -23.79 4.94
N ASN A 318 -26.30 -23.52 4.59
CA ASN A 318 -25.93 -22.78 3.38
C ASN A 318 -25.21 -23.68 2.36
N PRO A 319 -25.85 -24.02 1.23
CA PRO A 319 -25.20 -24.73 0.12
C PRO A 319 -24.18 -23.81 -0.57
N LYS A 320 -22.96 -24.31 -0.75
CA LYS A 320 -21.83 -23.60 -1.38
C LYS A 320 -20.96 -24.59 -2.16
N THR A 321 -19.86 -24.08 -2.70
CA THR A 321 -18.74 -24.87 -3.23
C THR A 321 -17.50 -24.67 -2.35
N VAL A 322 -16.58 -25.64 -2.36
CA VAL A 322 -15.36 -25.58 -1.54
C VAL A 322 -14.50 -24.36 -1.90
N ASP A 323 -14.38 -24.04 -3.18
CA ASP A 323 -13.91 -22.73 -3.63
C ASP A 323 -15.10 -21.85 -4.08
N PRO A 324 -15.43 -20.78 -3.33
CA PRO A 324 -16.53 -19.87 -3.68
C PRO A 324 -16.32 -19.13 -5.01
N LYS A 325 -15.09 -19.06 -5.53
CA LYS A 325 -14.78 -18.42 -6.82
C LYS A 325 -14.90 -19.41 -8.00
N ASP A 326 -15.01 -20.72 -7.73
CA ASP A 326 -15.17 -21.77 -8.73
C ASP A 326 -16.46 -22.57 -8.50
N SER A 327 -17.46 -22.30 -9.34
CA SER A 327 -18.76 -22.98 -9.31
C SER A 327 -18.70 -24.47 -9.67
N SER A 328 -17.60 -24.94 -10.26
CA SER A 328 -17.38 -26.35 -10.59
C SER A 328 -16.71 -27.14 -9.46
N SER A 329 -16.17 -26.46 -8.44
CA SER A 329 -15.52 -27.11 -7.29
C SER A 329 -16.52 -27.85 -6.39
N THR A 330 -16.01 -28.78 -5.57
CA THR A 330 -16.82 -29.72 -4.77
C THR A 330 -17.95 -29.01 -4.02
N PRO A 331 -19.22 -29.44 -4.20
CA PRO A 331 -20.34 -28.92 -3.42
C PRO A 331 -20.19 -29.24 -1.93
N VAL A 332 -20.41 -28.23 -1.10
CA VAL A 332 -20.26 -28.29 0.36
C VAL A 332 -21.41 -27.61 1.07
N LEU A 333 -21.63 -27.98 2.32
CA LEU A 333 -22.53 -27.32 3.24
C LEU A 333 -21.71 -26.50 4.26
N GLN A 334 -22.10 -25.24 4.42
CA GLN A 334 -21.63 -24.38 5.51
C GLN A 334 -22.75 -24.27 6.53
N LEU A 335 -22.43 -24.53 7.79
CA LEU A 335 -23.40 -24.42 8.89
C LEU A 335 -23.16 -23.12 9.63
N GLU A 336 -24.21 -22.31 9.74
CA GLU A 336 -24.15 -21.02 10.41
C GLU A 336 -25.20 -20.95 11.53
N THR A 337 -25.00 -20.01 12.46
CA THR A 337 -25.99 -19.66 13.47
C THR A 337 -26.11 -18.15 13.60
N ALA A 338 -27.29 -17.68 14.00
CA ALA A 338 -27.57 -16.26 14.18
C ALA A 338 -27.53 -15.88 15.68
N MET A 339 -26.71 -14.89 16.05
CA MET A 339 -26.58 -14.43 17.44
C MET A 339 -27.91 -13.97 18.07
N GLY A 340 -28.78 -13.34 17.25
CA GLY A 340 -30.08 -12.84 17.71
C GLY A 340 -31.05 -13.95 18.09
N ALA A 341 -30.87 -15.16 17.57
CA ALA A 341 -31.71 -16.31 17.93
C ALA A 341 -31.54 -16.69 19.42
N ALA A 342 -30.46 -16.26 20.07
CA ALA A 342 -30.26 -16.49 21.51
C ALA A 342 -31.35 -15.89 22.39
N ILE A 343 -32.17 -14.95 21.89
CA ILE A 343 -33.30 -14.39 22.63
C ILE A 343 -34.23 -15.47 23.20
N GLU A 344 -34.38 -16.61 22.51
CA GLU A 344 -35.24 -17.71 22.97
C GLU A 344 -34.61 -18.57 24.09
N CYS A 345 -33.29 -18.46 24.26
CA CYS A 345 -32.52 -19.23 25.24
C CYS A 345 -32.61 -18.62 26.65
N PHE A 346 -32.88 -17.32 26.77
CA PHE A 346 -32.90 -16.62 28.05
C PHE A 346 -34.33 -16.40 28.58
N GLU A 347 -34.63 -16.96 29.75
CA GLU A 347 -35.89 -16.68 30.44
C GLU A 347 -35.93 -15.20 30.89
N GLY A 348 -36.99 -14.48 30.51
CA GLY A 348 -37.12 -13.04 30.78
C GLY A 348 -36.40 -12.12 29.79
N ALA A 349 -35.91 -12.66 28.66
CA ALA A 349 -35.43 -11.83 27.54
C ALA A 349 -36.51 -10.86 27.05
N GLY A 350 -36.09 -9.71 26.53
CA GLY A 350 -36.99 -8.70 25.98
C GLY A 350 -36.56 -8.19 24.61
N ALA A 351 -37.41 -7.34 24.03
CA ALA A 351 -37.09 -6.54 22.86
C ALA A 351 -37.54 -5.09 23.08
N VAL A 352 -36.92 -4.17 22.36
CA VAL A 352 -37.24 -2.73 22.37
C VAL A 352 -37.34 -2.21 20.95
N CYS A 353 -38.37 -1.41 20.65
CA CYS A 353 -38.50 -0.73 19.37
C CYS A 353 -37.64 0.53 19.35
N VAL A 354 -36.68 0.60 18.44
CA VAL A 354 -35.76 1.72 18.24
C VAL A 354 -36.04 2.46 16.93
N PRO A 355 -35.70 3.77 16.84
CA PRO A 355 -35.81 4.50 15.59
C PRO A 355 -34.94 3.86 14.50
N ARG A 356 -35.39 3.95 13.24
CA ARG A 356 -34.67 3.34 12.11
C ARG A 356 -33.28 3.95 11.88
N THR A 357 -33.01 5.14 12.39
CA THR A 357 -31.67 5.75 12.41
C THR A 357 -30.63 4.91 13.16
N ARG A 358 -31.05 3.99 14.05
CA ARG A 358 -30.16 3.01 14.70
C ARG A 358 -29.89 1.75 13.85
N PHE A 359 -30.46 1.69 12.65
CA PHE A 359 -30.31 0.60 11.69
C PHE A 359 -30.04 1.13 10.28
N ALA A 360 -28.76 1.45 10.03
CA ALA A 360 -28.23 1.90 8.75
C ALA A 360 -27.10 0.98 8.25
N PRO A 361 -27.39 -0.31 7.98
CA PRO A 361 -26.39 -1.23 7.45
C PRO A 361 -26.12 -1.00 5.96
N VAL A 362 -24.91 -1.29 5.50
CA VAL A 362 -24.63 -1.43 4.05
C VAL A 362 -24.70 -2.88 3.65
N LYS A 363 -25.62 -3.27 2.77
CA LYS A 363 -25.68 -4.64 2.21
C LYS A 363 -25.40 -4.66 0.70
N LYS A 364 -25.78 -3.59 0.01
CA LYS A 364 -25.62 -3.40 -1.45
C LYS A 364 -25.14 -1.98 -1.76
N CYS A 365 -24.71 -1.74 -2.99
CA CYS A 365 -24.25 -0.43 -3.45
C CYS A 365 -25.33 0.66 -3.35
N ASP A 366 -26.61 0.30 -3.38
CA ASP A 366 -27.71 1.23 -3.13
C ASP A 366 -27.60 1.90 -1.76
N ASP A 367 -27.30 1.10 -0.72
CA ASP A 367 -27.16 1.59 0.66
C ASP A 367 -25.90 2.46 0.78
N LEU A 368 -24.82 2.02 0.12
CA LEU A 368 -23.54 2.73 0.11
C LEU A 368 -23.65 4.11 -0.56
N LEU A 369 -24.29 4.19 -1.73
CA LEU A 369 -24.52 5.46 -2.42
C LEU A 369 -25.33 6.42 -1.53
N LEU A 370 -26.38 5.89 -0.90
CA LEU A 370 -27.23 6.68 0.00
C LEU A 370 -26.43 7.23 1.20
N LEU A 371 -25.63 6.41 1.87
CA LEU A 371 -24.83 6.85 3.03
C LEU A 371 -23.70 7.82 2.65
N ARG A 372 -23.15 7.71 1.44
CA ARG A 372 -22.15 8.64 0.91
C ARG A 372 -22.77 10.00 0.57
N SER A 373 -24.02 10.03 0.13
CA SER A 373 -24.73 11.25 -0.25
C SER A 373 -24.94 12.20 0.95
N ASP A 374 -25.41 13.41 0.65
CA ASP A 374 -25.78 14.41 1.65
C ASP A 374 -27.11 14.10 2.38
N ALA A 375 -27.82 13.03 2.01
CA ALA A 375 -28.96 12.54 2.78
C ALA A 375 -28.54 12.05 4.19
N TYR A 376 -27.27 11.65 4.35
CA TYR A 376 -26.68 11.32 5.63
C TYR A 376 -25.56 12.29 6.00
N VAL A 377 -25.57 12.74 7.26
CA VAL A 377 -24.57 13.62 7.84
C VAL A 377 -23.92 12.95 9.04
N VAL A 378 -22.65 13.28 9.28
CA VAL A 378 -21.92 12.85 10.47
C VAL A 378 -22.10 13.94 11.52
N THR A 379 -22.63 13.58 12.69
CA THR A 379 -22.78 14.48 13.84
C THR A 379 -21.45 14.70 14.55
N ASP A 380 -21.39 15.66 15.47
CA ASP A 380 -20.19 15.97 16.27
C ASP A 380 -19.68 14.78 17.09
N ASP A 381 -20.58 13.87 17.48
CA ASP A 381 -20.26 12.60 18.16
C ASP A 381 -20.04 11.43 17.18
N PHE A 382 -19.78 11.74 15.92
CA PHE A 382 -19.41 10.81 14.84
C PHE A 382 -20.49 9.76 14.50
N ARG A 383 -21.76 10.01 14.83
CA ARG A 383 -22.88 9.17 14.38
C ARG A 383 -23.31 9.56 12.97
N LEU A 384 -23.66 8.55 12.18
CA LEU A 384 -24.21 8.78 10.84
C LEU A 384 -25.74 8.81 10.93
N VAL A 385 -26.32 10.00 10.72
CA VAL A 385 -27.77 10.24 10.87
C VAL A 385 -28.36 10.83 9.61
N LEU A 386 -29.67 10.68 9.43
CA LEU A 386 -30.39 11.36 8.35
C LEU A 386 -30.30 12.88 8.55
N ALA A 387 -30.03 13.60 7.46
CA ALA A 387 -30.01 15.05 7.49
C ALA A 387 -31.42 15.59 7.83
N PRO A 388 -31.55 16.67 8.62
CA PRO A 388 -32.86 17.21 9.02
C PRO A 388 -33.81 17.49 7.84
N GLN A 389 -33.25 17.89 6.70
CA GLN A 389 -33.97 18.21 5.47
C GLN A 389 -34.65 16.99 4.81
N THR A 390 -34.30 15.77 5.24
CA THR A 390 -34.98 14.53 4.82
C THR A 390 -36.30 14.29 5.54
N GLU A 391 -36.63 15.12 6.55
CA GLU A 391 -37.80 14.96 7.42
C GLU A 391 -37.88 13.57 8.07
N GLY A 392 -36.72 12.95 8.34
CA GLY A 392 -36.61 11.63 8.95
C GLY A 392 -36.91 10.46 8.01
N ARG A 393 -36.99 10.69 6.69
CA ARG A 393 -37.28 9.67 5.68
C ARG A 393 -36.09 9.45 4.75
N ALA A 394 -35.54 8.24 4.76
CA ALA A 394 -34.48 7.84 3.84
C ALA A 394 -35.00 7.67 2.40
N THR A 395 -34.20 8.05 1.41
CA THR A 395 -34.50 7.84 -0.02
C THR A 395 -34.67 6.35 -0.34
N THR A 396 -35.72 6.02 -1.10
CA THR A 396 -35.89 4.65 -1.62
C THR A 396 -35.02 4.43 -2.85
N MET A 397 -34.02 3.56 -2.75
CA MET A 397 -33.02 3.33 -3.79
C MET A 397 -33.28 2.04 -4.59
N SER A 398 -33.13 2.12 -5.91
CA SER A 398 -33.15 0.97 -6.83
C SER A 398 -32.11 1.15 -7.94
N LEU A 399 -30.92 0.61 -7.74
CA LEU A 399 -29.86 0.59 -8.77
C LEU A 399 -29.94 -0.68 -9.64
N ASP A 400 -29.52 -0.56 -10.90
CA ASP A 400 -29.39 -1.71 -11.79
C ASP A 400 -28.34 -2.69 -11.25
N SER A 401 -28.80 -3.86 -10.81
CA SER A 401 -27.96 -4.86 -10.16
C SER A 401 -26.91 -5.50 -11.08
N LYS A 402 -26.95 -5.27 -12.40
CA LYS A 402 -25.88 -5.69 -13.31
C LYS A 402 -24.77 -4.64 -13.41
N GLN A 403 -25.12 -3.38 -13.29
CA GLN A 403 -24.21 -2.25 -13.49
C GLN A 403 -23.61 -1.73 -12.18
N PHE A 404 -24.29 -1.93 -11.05
CA PHE A 404 -23.89 -1.38 -9.74
C PHE A 404 -23.81 -2.45 -8.65
N LYS A 405 -23.47 -3.70 -9.00
CA LYS A 405 -23.34 -4.78 -8.00
C LYS A 405 -22.11 -4.61 -7.12
N LEU A 406 -21.00 -4.22 -7.74
CA LEU A 406 -19.68 -4.15 -7.11
C LEU A 406 -19.34 -2.70 -6.75
N VAL A 407 -18.58 -2.50 -5.66
CA VAL A 407 -18.13 -1.17 -5.22
C VAL A 407 -17.34 -0.48 -6.32
N GLN A 408 -16.46 -1.21 -7.02
CA GLN A 408 -15.64 -0.65 -8.10
C GLN A 408 -16.48 -0.14 -9.28
N GLN A 409 -17.64 -0.76 -9.53
CA GLN A 409 -18.57 -0.29 -10.55
C GLN A 409 -19.25 1.02 -10.12
N LEU A 410 -19.67 1.10 -8.85
CA LEU A 410 -20.24 2.32 -8.28
C LEU A 410 -19.20 3.45 -8.28
N ASP A 411 -17.98 3.20 -7.82
CA ASP A 411 -16.90 4.18 -7.77
C ASP A 411 -16.53 4.69 -9.17
N ALA A 412 -16.51 3.80 -10.17
CA ALA A 412 -16.28 4.18 -11.56
C ALA A 412 -17.41 5.02 -12.15
N ALA A 413 -18.66 4.80 -11.74
CA ALA A 413 -19.80 5.61 -12.15
C ALA A 413 -19.82 7.00 -11.49
N LEU A 414 -19.47 7.06 -10.21
CA LEU A 414 -19.46 8.31 -9.44
C LEU A 414 -18.25 9.18 -9.77
N ARG A 415 -17.05 8.59 -9.90
CA ARG A 415 -15.77 9.32 -10.02
C ARG A 415 -15.61 10.40 -8.94
N GLY A 416 -16.09 10.12 -7.72
CA GLY A 416 -16.13 11.07 -6.61
C GLY A 416 -17.34 12.03 -6.61
N ASN A 417 -18.12 12.10 -7.70
CA ASN A 417 -19.30 12.96 -7.82
C ASN A 417 -20.55 12.26 -7.27
N VAL A 418 -20.72 12.28 -5.95
CA VAL A 418 -21.92 11.75 -5.31
C VAL A 418 -23.08 12.73 -5.51
N PRO A 419 -24.21 12.33 -6.15
CA PRO A 419 -25.35 13.22 -6.32
C PRO A 419 -25.98 13.58 -4.97
N SER A 420 -26.54 14.79 -4.87
CA SER A 420 -27.34 15.20 -3.72
C SER A 420 -28.66 14.44 -3.71
N LEU A 421 -28.96 13.78 -2.59
CA LEU A 421 -30.16 12.99 -2.35
C LEU A 421 -30.99 13.52 -1.17
N VAL A 422 -30.56 14.60 -0.53
CA VAL A 422 -31.18 15.10 0.71
C VAL A 422 -32.68 15.42 0.60
N ARG A 423 -33.17 15.77 -0.61
CA ARG A 423 -34.61 15.96 -0.91
C ARG A 423 -35.19 14.91 -1.85
N CYS A 424 -34.44 13.84 -2.12
CA CYS A 424 -34.88 12.76 -2.99
C CYS A 424 -35.70 11.75 -2.20
N THR A 425 -36.94 11.48 -2.63
CA THR A 425 -37.81 10.49 -1.98
C THR A 425 -37.60 9.10 -2.58
N ARG A 426 -37.33 9.02 -3.90
CA ARG A 426 -37.07 7.77 -4.62
C ARG A 426 -36.08 7.99 -5.76
N LEU A 427 -35.09 7.12 -5.87
CA LEU A 427 -34.16 7.09 -7.01
C LEU A 427 -34.12 5.69 -7.62
N LYS A 428 -34.47 5.60 -8.91
CA LYS A 428 -34.33 4.39 -9.72
C LYS A 428 -33.35 4.65 -10.87
N ILE A 429 -32.35 3.77 -11.03
CA ILE A 429 -31.40 3.85 -12.14
C ILE A 429 -31.40 2.53 -12.91
N THR A 430 -31.55 2.60 -14.22
CA THR A 430 -31.52 1.44 -15.13
C THR A 430 -30.50 1.68 -16.25
N GLY A 431 -29.62 0.71 -16.49
CA GLY A 431 -28.53 0.83 -17.45
C GLY A 431 -27.25 1.46 -16.88
N SER A 432 -26.24 1.61 -17.76
CA SER A 432 -24.90 2.09 -17.37
C SER A 432 -24.89 3.62 -17.28
N VAL A 433 -24.79 4.17 -16.08
CA VAL A 433 -24.92 5.62 -15.83
C VAL A 433 -23.74 6.12 -15.00
N GLY A 434 -23.18 7.27 -15.38
CA GLY A 434 -22.23 8.05 -14.59
C GLY A 434 -22.80 9.41 -14.16
N PHE A 435 -22.07 10.14 -13.33
CA PHE A 435 -22.51 11.43 -12.79
C PHE A 435 -21.47 12.54 -12.99
N ALA A 436 -21.91 13.68 -13.49
CA ALA A 436 -21.15 14.93 -13.44
C ALA A 436 -21.16 15.51 -12.01
N PRO A 437 -20.29 16.48 -11.70
CA PRO A 437 -20.38 17.25 -10.45
C PRO A 437 -21.74 17.96 -10.31
N ASP A 438 -22.13 18.30 -9.09
CA ASP A 438 -23.30 19.16 -8.79
C ASP A 438 -24.66 18.64 -9.32
N VAL A 439 -24.83 17.32 -9.38
CA VAL A 439 -26.14 16.68 -9.66
C VAL A 439 -26.99 16.70 -8.39
N VAL A 440 -28.20 17.28 -8.47
CA VAL A 440 -29.16 17.36 -7.37
C VAL A 440 -30.47 16.66 -7.74
N PHE A 441 -30.92 15.72 -6.91
CA PHE A 441 -32.18 15.00 -7.08
C PHE A 441 -33.19 15.40 -6.00
N GLU A 442 -34.39 15.81 -6.43
CA GLU A 442 -35.53 16.17 -5.57
C GLU A 442 -36.78 15.38 -5.97
N GLY A 443 -37.51 14.83 -4.97
CA GLY A 443 -38.72 14.05 -5.21
C GLY A 443 -38.45 12.66 -5.81
N GLU A 444 -39.30 12.22 -6.75
CA GLU A 444 -39.15 10.90 -7.39
C GLU A 444 -38.38 10.99 -8.73
N ILE A 445 -37.21 10.37 -8.80
CA ILE A 445 -36.33 10.39 -9.98
C ILE A 445 -36.15 8.98 -10.55
N THR A 446 -36.29 8.87 -11.88
CA THR A 446 -35.89 7.67 -12.63
C THR A 446 -34.86 8.06 -13.69
N VAL A 447 -33.71 7.39 -13.72
CA VAL A 447 -32.68 7.54 -14.76
C VAL A 447 -32.64 6.28 -15.60
N VAL A 448 -32.73 6.43 -16.93
CA VAL A 448 -32.74 5.32 -17.88
C VAL A 448 -31.64 5.52 -18.92
N ASN A 449 -30.84 4.49 -19.14
CA ASN A 449 -29.97 4.38 -20.29
C ASN A 449 -30.11 2.99 -20.92
N ASN A 450 -30.77 2.91 -22.08
CA ASN A 450 -30.92 1.64 -22.81
C ASN A 450 -29.79 1.38 -23.82
N SER A 451 -28.81 2.28 -23.93
CA SER A 451 -27.66 2.10 -24.82
C SER A 451 -26.61 1.17 -24.21
N LYS A 452 -25.67 0.69 -25.04
CA LYS A 452 -24.52 -0.11 -24.57
C LYS A 452 -23.42 0.73 -23.95
N GLU A 453 -23.38 2.02 -24.26
CA GLU A 453 -22.38 2.96 -23.77
C GLU A 453 -22.83 3.51 -22.42
N GLN A 454 -21.90 3.79 -21.52
CA GLN A 454 -22.22 4.56 -20.31
C GLN A 454 -22.60 6.00 -20.71
N LYS A 455 -23.63 6.55 -20.06
CA LYS A 455 -24.07 7.94 -20.24
C LYS A 455 -24.02 8.70 -18.93
N THR A 456 -23.78 10.01 -19.01
CA THR A 456 -23.59 10.84 -17.81
C THR A 456 -24.85 11.64 -17.51
N VAL A 457 -25.31 11.63 -16.25
CA VAL A 457 -26.24 12.67 -15.78
C VAL A 457 -25.43 13.95 -15.62
N LEU A 458 -25.76 14.96 -16.41
CA LEU A 458 -25.09 16.26 -16.39
C LEU A 458 -25.42 17.05 -15.12
N SER A 459 -24.57 18.04 -14.81
CA SER A 459 -24.78 18.94 -13.67
C SER A 459 -26.14 19.63 -13.76
N GLY A 460 -26.87 19.69 -12.63
CA GLY A 460 -28.19 20.31 -12.62
C GLY A 460 -29.09 19.80 -11.51
N HIS A 461 -30.24 20.48 -11.36
CA HIS A 461 -31.28 20.12 -10.42
C HIS A 461 -32.43 19.43 -11.16
N TYR A 462 -32.70 18.18 -10.79
CA TYR A 462 -33.74 17.35 -11.38
C TYR A 462 -34.82 17.07 -10.33
N LYS A 463 -36.08 17.38 -10.68
CA LYS A 463 -37.22 17.24 -9.78
C LYS A 463 -38.35 16.44 -10.43
N ASP A 464 -38.86 15.42 -9.73
CA ASP A 464 -40.07 14.66 -10.07
C ASP A 464 -40.15 14.22 -11.56
N GLN A 465 -39.08 13.62 -12.09
CA GLN A 465 -38.99 13.33 -13.53
C GLN A 465 -38.22 12.06 -13.88
N THR A 466 -38.44 11.61 -15.13
CA THR A 466 -37.61 10.58 -15.78
C THR A 466 -36.55 11.24 -16.65
N ILE A 467 -35.28 10.90 -16.42
CA ILE A 467 -34.13 11.32 -17.21
C ILE A 467 -33.75 10.16 -18.15
N ASP A 468 -34.08 10.28 -19.44
CA ASP A 468 -33.67 9.30 -20.45
C ASP A 468 -32.39 9.75 -21.15
N LEU A 469 -31.30 9.03 -20.88
CA LEU A 469 -29.97 9.29 -21.43
C LEU A 469 -29.70 8.52 -22.73
N THR A 470 -30.62 7.65 -23.17
CA THR A 470 -30.38 6.64 -24.21
C THR A 470 -29.83 7.25 -25.51
N ASN A 471 -30.31 8.43 -25.90
CA ASN A 471 -29.91 9.11 -27.14
C ASN A 471 -28.98 10.31 -26.91
N GLN A 472 -28.51 10.53 -25.67
CA GLN A 472 -27.57 11.62 -25.39
C GLN A 472 -26.18 11.29 -25.92
N ALA A 473 -25.37 12.33 -26.16
CA ALA A 473 -23.95 12.17 -26.43
C ALA A 473 -23.28 11.41 -25.27
N GLY A 474 -22.21 10.69 -25.57
CA GLY A 474 -21.46 9.93 -24.58
C GLY A 474 -20.08 10.54 -24.34
N LEU A 475 -19.14 9.69 -23.94
CA LEU A 475 -17.79 10.16 -23.62
C LEU A 475 -16.93 10.40 -24.87
N GLY A 476 -17.33 9.93 -26.04
CA GLY A 476 -16.65 10.19 -27.31
C GLY A 476 -15.19 9.74 -27.28
N LYS A 477 -14.25 10.69 -27.44
CA LYS A 477 -12.80 10.45 -27.34
C LYS A 477 -12.35 9.94 -25.97
N LEU A 478 -13.15 10.16 -24.92
CA LEU A 478 -12.89 9.69 -23.56
C LEU A 478 -13.60 8.35 -23.25
N ALA A 479 -14.25 7.74 -24.23
CA ALA A 479 -14.98 6.50 -24.06
C ALA A 479 -14.04 5.37 -23.61
N VAL A 480 -14.44 4.69 -22.53
CA VAL A 480 -13.67 3.61 -21.93
C VAL A 480 -14.13 2.28 -22.51
N SER A 481 -13.17 1.47 -22.94
CA SER A 481 -13.39 0.08 -23.31
C SER A 481 -12.62 -0.84 -22.38
N ALA A 482 -13.19 -2.01 -22.10
CA ALA A 482 -12.50 -3.10 -21.41
C ALA A 482 -11.97 -4.09 -22.45
N VAL A 483 -10.70 -4.44 -22.34
CA VAL A 483 -10.04 -5.42 -23.19
C VAL A 483 -9.72 -6.65 -22.34
N SER A 484 -10.24 -7.81 -22.74
CA SER A 484 -9.93 -9.07 -22.08
C SER A 484 -8.45 -9.42 -22.22
N THR A 485 -7.86 -9.91 -21.14
CA THR A 485 -6.46 -10.34 -21.08
C THR A 485 -6.34 -11.54 -20.14
N SER A 486 -5.15 -12.12 -20.08
CA SER A 486 -4.82 -13.18 -19.12
C SER A 486 -3.57 -12.79 -18.35
N PRO A 487 -3.35 -13.34 -17.14
CA PRO A 487 -2.09 -13.15 -16.42
C PRO A 487 -0.89 -13.55 -17.27
N ILE A 488 0.19 -12.77 -17.20
CA ILE A 488 1.46 -13.06 -17.87
C ILE A 488 2.55 -13.18 -16.81
N GLU A 489 3.30 -14.28 -16.83
CA GLU A 489 4.33 -14.53 -15.84
C GLU A 489 5.48 -13.51 -15.88
N GLY A 490 6.15 -13.34 -14.74
CA GLY A 490 7.38 -12.56 -14.66
C GLY A 490 7.21 -11.04 -14.50
N GLN A 491 6.00 -10.56 -14.18
CA GLN A 491 5.70 -9.14 -13.94
C GLN A 491 5.92 -8.67 -12.49
N LYS A 492 6.82 -9.32 -11.73
CA LYS A 492 7.19 -8.87 -10.38
C LYS A 492 8.13 -7.66 -10.47
N PRO A 493 7.79 -6.49 -9.90
CA PRO A 493 8.74 -5.37 -9.81
C PRO A 493 9.96 -5.77 -8.97
N GLY A 494 11.16 -5.38 -9.43
CA GLY A 494 12.39 -5.48 -8.64
C GLY A 494 12.52 -4.31 -7.66
N THR A 495 13.73 -4.10 -7.13
CA THR A 495 14.04 -2.99 -6.21
C THR A 495 13.80 -1.60 -6.81
N SER A 496 13.78 -1.49 -8.14
CA SER A 496 13.67 -0.21 -8.87
C SER A 496 12.85 -0.40 -10.15
N GLY A 497 11.65 -0.98 -10.01
CA GLY A 497 10.70 -1.20 -11.12
C GLY A 497 10.81 -2.56 -11.81
N LEU A 498 9.94 -2.78 -12.79
CA LEU A 498 9.95 -3.99 -13.64
C LEU A 498 10.89 -3.77 -14.83
N ARG A 499 11.85 -4.68 -15.03
CA ARG A 499 12.80 -4.65 -16.16
C ARG A 499 12.74 -5.96 -16.93
N LYS A 500 12.72 -5.85 -18.26
CA LYS A 500 12.72 -6.99 -19.20
C LYS A 500 13.37 -6.55 -20.51
N LYS A 501 13.63 -7.50 -21.40
CA LYS A 501 13.96 -7.18 -22.79
C LYS A 501 12.84 -6.36 -23.41
N THR A 502 13.19 -5.34 -24.20
CA THR A 502 12.27 -4.44 -24.90
C THR A 502 11.18 -5.22 -25.65
N LYS A 503 11.58 -6.29 -26.36
CA LYS A 503 10.64 -7.17 -27.09
C LYS A 503 9.57 -7.81 -26.21
N VAL A 504 9.82 -8.02 -24.92
CA VAL A 504 8.83 -8.56 -23.98
C VAL A 504 7.74 -7.52 -23.71
N PHE A 505 8.11 -6.26 -23.48
CA PHE A 505 7.13 -5.17 -23.30
C PHE A 505 6.30 -4.91 -24.56
N MET A 506 6.87 -5.15 -25.73
CA MET A 506 6.18 -5.06 -27.02
C MET A 506 5.22 -6.22 -27.29
N GLN A 507 5.24 -7.29 -26.49
CA GLN A 507 4.26 -8.37 -26.62
C GLN A 507 2.86 -7.85 -26.31
N PRO A 508 1.82 -8.37 -26.99
CA PRO A 508 0.45 -7.98 -26.73
C PRO A 508 0.11 -8.04 -25.23
N ASN A 509 -0.50 -6.96 -24.74
CA ASN A 509 -0.98 -6.80 -23.37
C ASN A 509 0.08 -6.83 -22.25
N TYR A 510 1.38 -7.01 -22.54
CA TYR A 510 2.39 -7.07 -21.47
C TYR A 510 2.46 -5.76 -20.70
N LEU A 511 2.70 -4.65 -21.41
CA LEU A 511 2.68 -3.31 -20.81
C LEU A 511 1.32 -2.99 -20.18
N ASN A 512 0.22 -3.27 -20.89
CA ASN A 512 -1.12 -2.96 -20.43
C ASN A 512 -1.46 -3.65 -19.10
N ASN A 513 -1.15 -4.94 -18.97
CA ASN A 513 -1.42 -5.70 -17.76
C ASN A 513 -0.69 -5.09 -16.55
N PHE A 514 0.57 -4.70 -16.73
CA PHE A 514 1.35 -4.10 -15.65
C PHE A 514 0.84 -2.71 -15.26
N VAL A 515 0.50 -1.87 -16.25
CA VAL A 515 -0.05 -0.52 -16.03
C VAL A 515 -1.41 -0.58 -15.35
N GLN A 516 -2.32 -1.45 -15.80
CA GLN A 516 -3.62 -1.66 -15.15
C GLN A 516 -3.43 -2.17 -13.72
N SER A 517 -2.56 -3.16 -13.52
CA SER A 517 -2.27 -3.72 -12.19
C SER A 517 -1.69 -2.67 -11.24
N THR A 518 -0.98 -1.68 -11.79
CA THR A 518 -0.51 -0.51 -11.05
C THR A 518 -1.66 0.37 -10.62
N PHE A 519 -2.55 0.79 -11.54
CA PHE A 519 -3.74 1.58 -11.17
C PHE A 519 -4.64 0.85 -10.16
N ASP A 520 -4.79 -0.47 -10.29
CA ASP A 520 -5.61 -1.28 -9.38
C ASP A 520 -5.00 -1.38 -7.97
N ALA A 521 -3.69 -1.11 -7.81
CA ALA A 521 -3.02 -1.05 -6.50
C ALA A 521 -3.13 0.32 -5.82
N LEU A 522 -3.62 1.35 -6.53
CA LEU A 522 -3.69 2.73 -6.04
C LEU A 522 -5.09 3.07 -5.50
N PRO A 523 -5.19 4.00 -4.51
CA PRO A 523 -6.49 4.49 -4.06
C PRO A 523 -7.22 5.26 -5.18
N ALA A 524 -8.47 4.88 -5.47
CA ALA A 524 -9.25 5.49 -6.56
C ALA A 524 -9.44 7.01 -6.42
N LYS A 525 -9.51 7.52 -5.18
CA LYS A 525 -9.61 8.96 -4.90
C LYS A 525 -8.40 9.71 -5.47
N ASP A 526 -7.20 9.19 -5.26
CA ASP A 526 -5.96 9.85 -5.64
C ASP A 526 -5.83 9.87 -7.17
N VAL A 527 -6.21 8.78 -7.84
CA VAL A 527 -6.24 8.68 -9.31
C VAL A 527 -7.22 9.68 -9.93
N HIS A 528 -8.40 9.86 -9.35
CA HIS A 528 -9.44 10.73 -9.91
C HIS A 528 -9.25 12.22 -9.60
N GLN A 529 -8.56 12.57 -8.50
CA GLN A 529 -8.42 13.96 -8.05
C GLN A 529 -7.01 14.52 -8.21
N GLY A 530 -6.00 13.66 -8.39
CA GLY A 530 -4.62 14.06 -8.51
C GLY A 530 -4.14 14.17 -9.95
N THR A 531 -2.86 14.47 -10.09
CA THR A 531 -2.14 14.54 -11.37
C THR A 531 -1.20 13.33 -11.51
N LEU A 532 -1.10 12.77 -12.71
CA LEU A 532 -0.14 11.72 -13.01
C LEU A 532 1.07 12.29 -13.78
N VAL A 533 2.29 11.95 -13.35
CA VAL A 533 3.50 12.21 -14.15
C VAL A 533 3.80 10.99 -15.04
N VAL A 534 4.08 11.20 -16.34
CA VAL A 534 4.46 10.12 -17.26
C VAL A 534 5.63 10.58 -18.12
N SER A 535 6.79 9.97 -17.97
CA SER A 535 7.99 10.29 -18.77
C SER A 535 9.01 9.14 -18.71
N GLY A 536 10.12 9.25 -19.44
CA GLY A 536 11.19 8.26 -19.44
C GLY A 536 12.54 8.85 -19.81
N ASP A 537 13.51 7.96 -20.00
CA ASP A 537 14.90 8.33 -20.30
C ASP A 537 15.24 8.47 -21.80
N GLY A 538 14.23 8.38 -22.67
CA GLY A 538 14.38 8.44 -24.12
C GLY A 538 14.75 7.13 -24.81
N ARG A 539 14.96 6.01 -24.09
CA ARG A 539 15.24 4.70 -24.71
C ARG A 539 14.11 4.25 -25.66
N TYR A 540 14.46 3.36 -26.58
CA TYR A 540 13.53 2.77 -27.54
C TYR A 540 12.26 2.24 -26.84
N PHE A 541 11.11 2.40 -27.50
CA PHE A 541 9.76 2.09 -26.98
C PHE A 541 9.15 3.11 -26.00
N ASN A 542 9.90 4.11 -25.49
CA ASN A 542 9.35 5.13 -24.59
C ASN A 542 8.17 5.88 -25.19
N LYS A 543 8.30 6.39 -26.42
CA LYS A 543 7.24 7.17 -27.09
C LYS A 543 5.93 6.39 -27.17
N GLN A 544 5.99 5.11 -27.54
CA GLN A 544 4.82 4.23 -27.65
C GLN A 544 4.22 3.88 -26.28
N ALA A 545 5.07 3.61 -25.30
CA ALA A 545 4.64 3.31 -23.92
C ALA A 545 3.95 4.53 -23.27
N ILE A 546 4.46 5.75 -23.47
CA ILE A 546 3.84 6.99 -22.98
C ILE A 546 2.42 7.13 -23.54
N GLN A 547 2.21 7.00 -24.85
CA GLN A 547 0.86 7.11 -25.44
C GLN A 547 -0.09 6.03 -24.89
N THR A 548 0.41 4.80 -24.71
CA THR A 548 -0.39 3.71 -24.12
C THR A 548 -0.79 4.03 -22.68
N ILE A 549 0.15 4.51 -21.87
CA ILE A 549 -0.10 4.87 -20.47
C ILE A 549 -1.09 6.03 -20.37
N ILE A 550 -0.98 7.06 -21.22
CA ILE A 550 -1.97 8.17 -21.26
C ILE A 550 -3.38 7.62 -21.48
N LYS A 551 -3.56 6.77 -22.49
CA LYS A 551 -4.88 6.19 -22.83
C LYS A 551 -5.44 5.33 -21.69
N MET A 552 -4.57 4.60 -20.98
CA MET A 552 -4.96 3.79 -19.82
C MET A 552 -5.21 4.64 -18.57
N ALA A 553 -4.45 5.71 -18.37
CA ALA A 553 -4.64 6.67 -17.28
C ALA A 553 -6.00 7.37 -17.42
N VAL A 554 -6.33 7.85 -18.63
CA VAL A 554 -7.65 8.44 -18.93
C VAL A 554 -8.77 7.44 -18.65
N ALA A 555 -8.59 6.18 -19.04
CA ALA A 555 -9.57 5.11 -18.79
C ALA A 555 -9.67 4.71 -17.32
N SER A 556 -8.61 4.93 -16.55
CA SER A 556 -8.55 4.74 -15.10
C SER A 556 -9.07 5.93 -14.32
N GLY A 557 -9.48 7.01 -15.00
CA GLY A 557 -10.12 8.18 -14.40
C GLY A 557 -9.19 9.37 -14.13
N VAL A 558 -7.95 9.35 -14.65
CA VAL A 558 -7.03 10.48 -14.54
C VAL A 558 -7.47 11.63 -15.45
N ASP A 559 -7.62 12.82 -14.88
CA ASP A 559 -8.04 14.04 -15.61
C ASP A 559 -6.90 15.03 -15.85
N ARG A 560 -5.76 14.87 -15.16
CA ARG A 560 -4.57 15.72 -15.33
C ARG A 560 -3.31 14.88 -15.50
N ILE A 561 -2.55 15.13 -16.55
CA ILE A 561 -1.29 14.42 -16.84
C ILE A 561 -0.17 15.41 -17.15
N TRP A 562 1.00 15.20 -16.55
CA TRP A 562 2.22 15.95 -16.77
C TRP A 562 3.27 15.12 -17.48
N ILE A 563 3.89 15.70 -18.51
CA ILE A 563 4.88 15.04 -19.37
C ILE A 563 6.03 16.02 -19.62
N GLY A 564 7.29 15.60 -19.40
CA GLY A 564 8.43 16.41 -19.83
C GLY A 564 8.57 16.41 -21.35
N GLN A 565 9.05 17.51 -21.92
CA GLN A 565 9.18 17.67 -23.37
C GLN A 565 9.95 16.49 -24.00
N ASN A 566 9.47 16.03 -25.16
CA ASN A 566 9.89 14.82 -25.88
C ASN A 566 9.62 13.51 -25.12
N GLY A 567 8.84 13.55 -24.04
CA GLY A 567 8.64 12.42 -23.12
C GLY A 567 9.81 12.21 -22.17
N LEU A 568 10.71 13.19 -22.04
CA LEU A 568 11.94 13.09 -21.26
C LEU A 568 11.76 13.72 -19.88
N LEU A 569 11.96 12.93 -18.83
CA LEU A 569 12.26 13.42 -17.48
C LEU A 569 13.29 12.50 -16.85
N SER A 570 14.31 13.07 -16.22
CA SER A 570 15.23 12.29 -15.40
C SER A 570 14.49 11.76 -14.17
N THR A 571 14.94 10.63 -13.62
CA THR A 571 14.35 10.10 -12.37
C THR A 571 14.39 11.12 -11.22
N PRO A 572 15.49 11.88 -11.02
CA PRO A 572 15.51 12.98 -10.06
C PRO A 572 14.48 14.07 -10.35
N ALA A 573 14.31 14.45 -11.63
CA ALA A 573 13.34 15.46 -12.03
C ALA A 573 11.90 15.01 -11.83
N VAL A 574 11.57 13.73 -12.07
CA VAL A 574 10.24 13.18 -11.73
C VAL A 574 9.98 13.33 -10.24
N SER A 575 10.95 12.99 -9.39
CA SER A 575 10.82 13.15 -7.94
C SER A 575 10.62 14.62 -7.54
N ALA A 576 11.37 15.54 -8.15
CA ALA A 576 11.21 16.98 -7.92
C ALA A 576 9.84 17.50 -8.39
N VAL A 577 9.38 17.12 -9.58
CA VAL A 577 8.08 17.53 -10.14
C VAL A 577 6.92 17.08 -9.27
N ILE A 578 6.93 15.82 -8.81
CA ILE A 578 5.88 15.30 -7.90
C ILE A 578 5.80 16.14 -6.61
N ARG A 579 6.96 16.55 -6.08
CA ARG A 579 7.07 17.19 -4.78
C ARG A 579 6.89 18.71 -4.80
N GLU A 580 7.34 19.39 -5.84
CA GLU A 580 7.52 20.84 -5.84
C GLU A 580 6.59 21.57 -6.84
N ARG A 581 6.20 20.91 -7.94
CA ARG A 581 5.41 21.56 -8.99
C ARG A 581 4.02 21.95 -8.47
N GLU A 582 3.59 23.17 -8.79
CA GLU A 582 2.33 23.78 -8.32
C GLU A 582 2.17 23.82 -6.78
N GLY A 583 3.26 23.84 -6.00
CA GLY A 583 3.21 23.96 -4.54
C GLY A 583 3.12 22.62 -3.78
N GLY A 584 3.29 21.50 -4.49
CA GLY A 584 3.48 20.17 -3.92
C GLY A 584 2.21 19.36 -3.62
N ALA A 585 2.34 18.03 -3.61
CA ALA A 585 1.28 17.05 -3.31
C ALA A 585 0.06 17.07 -4.25
N VAL A 586 0.16 17.69 -5.42
CA VAL A 586 -0.89 17.65 -6.47
C VAL A 586 -0.79 16.35 -7.28
N ALA A 587 0.42 15.82 -7.47
CA ALA A 587 0.64 14.57 -8.17
C ALA A 587 0.56 13.38 -7.21
N PHE A 588 -0.23 12.36 -7.58
CA PHE A 588 -0.35 11.13 -6.78
C PHE A 588 0.76 10.11 -7.06
N GLY A 589 1.58 10.36 -8.08
CA GLY A 589 2.68 9.50 -8.46
C GLY A 589 3.13 9.71 -9.90
N GLY A 590 4.04 8.85 -10.36
CA GLY A 590 4.55 8.91 -11.71
C GLY A 590 5.07 7.60 -12.26
N PHE A 591 4.80 7.36 -13.55
CA PHE A 591 5.44 6.30 -14.31
C PHE A 591 6.75 6.82 -14.92
N ILE A 592 7.85 6.13 -14.62
CA ILE A 592 9.18 6.43 -15.16
C ILE A 592 9.61 5.28 -16.05
N LEU A 593 9.69 5.54 -17.35
CA LEU A 593 10.02 4.54 -18.35
C LEU A 593 11.52 4.50 -18.58
N THR A 594 12.17 3.63 -17.82
CA THR A 594 13.62 3.48 -17.76
C THR A 594 14.02 2.12 -17.20
N ALA A 595 15.13 1.57 -17.69
CA ALA A 595 15.86 0.49 -17.04
C ALA A 595 17.19 0.98 -16.42
N SER A 596 17.31 2.28 -16.14
CA SER A 596 18.50 2.95 -15.56
C SER A 596 19.74 2.62 -16.40
N HIS A 597 20.81 2.14 -15.77
CA HIS A 597 22.06 1.80 -16.43
C HIS A 597 21.96 0.80 -17.59
N ASN A 598 20.99 -0.12 -17.60
CA ASN A 598 20.84 -1.15 -18.62
C ASN A 598 20.80 -0.58 -20.06
N PRO A 599 21.37 -1.29 -21.05
CA PRO A 599 21.45 -0.79 -22.43
C PRO A 599 20.06 -0.58 -23.05
N GLY A 600 19.95 0.40 -23.94
CA GLY A 600 18.74 0.77 -24.66
C GLY A 600 18.73 0.21 -26.08
N GLY A 601 17.55 0.07 -26.67
CA GLY A 601 17.39 -0.41 -28.05
C GLY A 601 16.35 -1.53 -28.17
N ILE A 602 16.05 -1.90 -29.41
CA ILE A 602 15.02 -2.90 -29.73
C ILE A 602 15.35 -4.31 -29.23
N ASP A 603 16.63 -4.68 -29.24
CA ASP A 603 17.13 -5.98 -28.79
C ASP A 603 17.60 -5.97 -27.32
N GLU A 604 17.57 -4.80 -26.68
CA GLU A 604 18.08 -4.58 -25.33
C GLU A 604 16.96 -4.48 -24.30
N ASP A 605 17.14 -3.65 -23.27
CA ASP A 605 16.31 -3.64 -22.07
C ASP A 605 15.39 -2.42 -22.00
N PHE A 606 14.16 -2.67 -21.57
CA PHE A 606 13.18 -1.65 -21.22
C PHE A 606 12.76 -1.83 -19.77
N GLY A 607 12.27 -0.76 -19.15
CA GLY A 607 11.80 -0.82 -17.78
C GLY A 607 10.70 0.20 -17.50
N ILE A 608 9.93 -0.10 -16.46
CA ILE A 608 8.87 0.76 -15.95
C ILE A 608 8.97 0.80 -14.42
N LYS A 609 9.24 1.99 -13.89
CA LYS A 609 9.18 2.31 -12.46
C LYS A 609 7.86 3.02 -12.16
N TYR A 610 7.40 2.89 -10.92
CA TYR A 610 6.32 3.71 -10.38
C TYR A 610 6.81 4.39 -9.10
N ASN A 611 6.72 5.71 -9.07
CA ASN A 611 6.99 6.52 -7.88
C ASN A 611 5.67 7.00 -7.26
N CYS A 612 5.64 7.06 -5.93
CA CYS A 612 4.49 7.46 -5.12
C CYS A 612 4.42 8.99 -4.93
N GLU A 613 3.41 9.44 -4.20
CA GLU A 613 3.11 10.85 -3.88
C GLU A 613 4.23 11.59 -3.12
N ASN A 614 5.10 10.87 -2.41
CA ASN A 614 6.28 11.47 -1.78
C ASN A 614 7.42 11.76 -2.78
N GLY A 615 7.27 11.32 -4.03
CA GLY A 615 8.24 11.41 -5.12
C GLY A 615 9.23 10.25 -5.18
N GLY A 616 9.15 9.27 -4.28
CA GLY A 616 10.09 8.14 -4.20
C GLY A 616 9.56 6.85 -4.80
N PRO A 617 10.41 5.81 -4.97
CA PRO A 617 9.99 4.50 -5.45
C PRO A 617 8.85 3.91 -4.64
N ALA A 618 7.95 3.18 -5.29
CA ALA A 618 6.88 2.46 -4.62
C ALA A 618 7.41 1.54 -3.48
N PRO A 619 6.83 1.61 -2.26
CA PRO A 619 7.23 0.76 -1.15
C PRO A 619 6.82 -0.71 -1.40
N GLU A 620 7.36 -1.64 -0.62
CA GLU A 620 7.15 -3.09 -0.82
C GLU A 620 5.68 -3.47 -0.88
N LYS A 621 4.88 -2.93 0.04
CA LYS A 621 3.42 -3.12 0.09
C LYS A 621 2.73 -2.80 -1.23
N VAL A 622 3.12 -1.71 -1.89
CA VAL A 622 2.56 -1.31 -3.18
C VAL A 622 3.06 -2.24 -4.28
N THR A 623 4.37 -2.50 -4.35
CA THR A 623 4.93 -3.38 -5.39
C THR A 623 4.41 -4.81 -5.32
N ASP A 624 4.14 -5.34 -4.12
CA ASP A 624 3.55 -6.65 -3.91
C ASP A 624 2.08 -6.68 -4.32
N GLU A 625 1.32 -5.61 -4.05
CA GLU A 625 -0.06 -5.49 -4.53
C GLU A 625 -0.12 -5.43 -6.06
N ILE A 626 0.76 -4.63 -6.70
CA ILE A 626 0.90 -4.60 -8.16
C ILE A 626 1.15 -6.01 -8.68
N PHE A 627 2.12 -6.72 -8.11
CA PHE A 627 2.44 -8.08 -8.52
C PHE A 627 1.26 -9.05 -8.30
N ASN A 628 0.55 -8.94 -7.18
CA ASN A 628 -0.64 -9.74 -6.91
C ASN A 628 -1.72 -9.52 -7.97
N ASN A 629 -1.96 -8.27 -8.36
CA ASN A 629 -2.91 -7.91 -9.41
C ASN A 629 -2.51 -8.53 -10.76
N THR A 630 -1.22 -8.50 -11.13
CA THR A 630 -0.75 -9.10 -12.40
C THR A 630 -1.02 -10.60 -12.50
N LYS A 631 -1.03 -11.33 -11.38
CA LYS A 631 -1.27 -12.78 -11.35
C LYS A 631 -2.73 -13.16 -11.53
N VAL A 632 -3.66 -12.22 -11.34
CA VAL A 632 -5.11 -12.49 -11.36
C VAL A 632 -5.88 -11.63 -12.37
N ILE A 633 -5.20 -10.75 -13.10
CA ILE A 633 -5.81 -9.85 -14.09
C ILE A 633 -6.53 -10.61 -15.20
N THR A 634 -7.75 -10.18 -15.51
CA THR A 634 -8.61 -10.76 -16.57
C THR A 634 -9.05 -9.75 -17.63
N SER A 635 -8.88 -8.45 -17.35
CA SER A 635 -9.11 -7.38 -18.31
C SER A 635 -8.34 -6.13 -17.91
N TYR A 636 -8.11 -5.22 -18.86
CA TYR A 636 -7.66 -3.85 -18.60
C TYR A 636 -8.57 -2.83 -19.28
N LYS A 637 -8.54 -1.59 -18.80
CA LYS A 637 -9.31 -0.47 -19.33
C LYS A 637 -8.43 0.40 -20.23
N ILE A 638 -9.00 0.88 -21.34
CA ILE A 638 -8.31 1.77 -22.27
C ILE A 638 -9.29 2.70 -22.99
N ALA A 639 -8.89 3.97 -23.14
CA ALA A 639 -9.58 4.97 -23.94
C ALA A 639 -8.95 5.03 -25.33
N SER A 640 -9.20 4.02 -26.16
CA SER A 640 -8.52 3.84 -27.45
C SER A 640 -8.73 5.00 -28.44
N ALA A 641 -9.84 5.73 -28.30
CA ALA A 641 -10.17 6.89 -29.12
C ALA A 641 -9.55 8.21 -28.61
N PHE A 642 -8.88 8.19 -27.45
CA PHE A 642 -8.16 9.36 -26.95
C PHE A 642 -7.00 9.66 -27.91
N PRO A 643 -6.83 10.92 -28.35
CA PRO A 643 -5.83 11.28 -29.35
C PRO A 643 -4.43 11.08 -28.78
N ASP A 644 -3.47 10.74 -29.66
CA ASP A 644 -2.07 10.78 -29.29
C ASP A 644 -1.65 12.23 -28.99
N ILE A 645 -0.84 12.40 -27.96
CA ILE A 645 -0.33 13.71 -27.53
C ILE A 645 1.02 13.97 -28.20
N ASP A 646 1.17 15.11 -28.86
CA ASP A 646 2.48 15.55 -29.34
C ASP A 646 3.35 16.00 -28.17
N VAL A 647 4.19 15.07 -27.70
CA VAL A 647 5.09 15.32 -26.56
C VAL A 647 6.24 16.25 -26.91
N SER A 648 6.46 16.62 -28.18
CA SER A 648 7.57 17.49 -28.58
C SER A 648 7.29 18.98 -28.36
N VAL A 649 6.02 19.37 -28.23
CA VAL A 649 5.58 20.77 -28.14
C VAL A 649 5.12 21.08 -26.72
N VAL A 650 5.79 22.04 -26.07
CA VAL A 650 5.37 22.56 -24.75
C VAL A 650 4.00 23.22 -24.86
N GLY A 651 3.08 22.89 -23.95
CA GLY A 651 1.73 23.43 -23.92
C GLY A 651 0.71 22.51 -23.25
N LYS A 652 -0.54 22.98 -23.19
CA LYS A 652 -1.68 22.22 -22.63
C LYS A 652 -2.60 21.75 -23.75
N THR A 653 -2.90 20.47 -23.76
CA THR A 653 -3.92 19.86 -24.63
C THR A 653 -5.11 19.46 -23.78
N ALA A 654 -6.27 20.06 -24.04
CA ALA A 654 -7.53 19.72 -23.39
C ALA A 654 -8.40 18.86 -24.32
N VAL A 655 -8.88 17.71 -23.83
CA VAL A 655 -9.81 16.82 -24.53
C VAL A 655 -11.07 16.70 -23.70
N THR A 656 -12.16 17.31 -24.19
CA THR A 656 -13.48 17.26 -23.57
C THR A 656 -14.33 16.15 -24.20
N SER A 657 -15.14 15.46 -23.39
CA SER A 657 -16.12 14.49 -23.87
C SER A 657 -17.20 15.13 -24.74
N ASP A 658 -17.84 14.34 -25.61
CA ASP A 658 -18.89 14.83 -26.51
C ASP A 658 -20.13 15.33 -25.73
N ASP A 659 -20.38 14.78 -24.54
CA ASP A 659 -21.43 15.22 -23.61
C ASP A 659 -21.04 16.42 -22.73
N GLY A 660 -19.79 16.90 -22.81
CA GLY A 660 -19.27 18.02 -22.01
C GLY A 660 -19.05 17.71 -20.52
N SER A 661 -19.27 16.47 -20.08
CA SER A 661 -19.23 16.10 -18.65
C SER A 661 -17.84 15.92 -18.06
N ARG A 662 -16.81 15.74 -18.91
CA ARG A 662 -15.44 15.48 -18.49
C ARG A 662 -14.44 16.16 -19.42
N THR A 663 -13.39 16.74 -18.85
CA THR A 663 -12.24 17.27 -19.60
C THR A 663 -10.95 16.70 -19.02
N VAL A 664 -10.13 16.10 -19.88
CA VAL A 664 -8.77 15.68 -19.54
C VAL A 664 -7.79 16.73 -20.05
N VAL A 665 -6.84 17.13 -19.21
CA VAL A 665 -5.77 18.06 -19.56
C VAL A 665 -4.42 17.34 -19.51
N VAL A 666 -3.72 17.31 -20.64
CA VAL A 666 -2.34 16.85 -20.73
C VAL A 666 -1.43 18.05 -20.94
N GLU A 667 -0.45 18.24 -20.07
CA GLU A 667 0.50 19.33 -20.14
C GLU A 667 1.90 18.79 -20.41
N VAL A 668 2.48 19.27 -21.51
CA VAL A 668 3.88 19.06 -21.88
C VAL A 668 4.65 20.30 -21.45
N PHE A 669 5.75 20.13 -20.70
CA PHE A 669 6.53 21.24 -20.12
C PHE A 669 8.05 21.04 -20.30
N ASP A 670 8.85 22.09 -20.05
CA ASP A 670 10.32 22.01 -20.11
C ASP A 670 10.82 21.03 -19.04
N ALA A 671 11.45 19.94 -19.50
CA ALA A 671 11.92 18.86 -18.65
C ALA A 671 12.90 19.31 -17.55
N ALA A 672 13.70 20.36 -17.80
CA ALA A 672 14.73 20.82 -16.88
C ALA A 672 14.25 21.87 -15.87
N GLU A 673 13.10 22.51 -16.09
CA GLU A 673 12.66 23.71 -15.37
C GLU A 673 12.59 23.50 -13.85
N ASP A 674 11.74 22.58 -13.39
CA ASP A 674 11.49 22.35 -11.96
C ASP A 674 12.73 21.83 -11.24
N HIS A 675 13.47 20.91 -11.86
CA HIS A 675 14.67 20.32 -11.25
C HIS A 675 15.81 21.33 -11.12
N VAL A 676 16.08 22.13 -12.17
CA VAL A 676 17.12 23.16 -12.10
C VAL A 676 16.75 24.27 -11.13
N HIS A 677 15.46 24.64 -11.06
CA HIS A 677 15.00 25.58 -10.04
C HIS A 677 15.26 25.04 -8.62
N LEU A 678 14.95 23.76 -8.36
CA LEU A 678 15.26 23.12 -7.10
C LEU A 678 16.77 23.12 -6.80
N LEU A 679 17.62 22.75 -7.77
CA LEU A 679 19.08 22.75 -7.60
C LEU A 679 19.64 24.15 -7.27
N LYS A 680 19.12 25.21 -7.89
CA LYS A 680 19.50 26.60 -7.59
C LYS A 680 19.10 27.04 -6.17
N SER A 681 18.07 26.42 -5.58
CA SER A 681 17.72 26.66 -4.17
C SER A 681 18.69 25.98 -3.19
N ILE A 682 19.35 24.91 -3.63
CA ILE A 682 20.24 24.07 -2.80
C ILE A 682 21.67 24.60 -2.79
N PHE A 683 22.18 24.97 -3.96
CA PHE A 683 23.59 25.25 -4.19
C PHE A 683 23.91 26.73 -4.45
N ASP A 684 25.20 27.09 -4.33
CA ASP A 684 25.71 28.40 -4.73
C ASP A 684 26.29 28.33 -6.16
N PHE A 685 25.46 28.64 -7.14
CA PHE A 685 25.87 28.65 -8.55
C PHE A 685 26.90 29.75 -8.85
N GLY A 686 26.93 30.84 -8.07
CA GLY A 686 27.90 31.92 -8.22
C GLY A 686 29.32 31.46 -7.90
N ALA A 687 29.49 30.73 -6.79
CA ALA A 687 30.77 30.14 -6.41
C ALA A 687 31.28 29.13 -7.45
N MET A 688 30.39 28.28 -7.98
CA MET A 688 30.74 27.31 -9.03
C MET A 688 31.12 27.99 -10.34
N LYS A 689 30.39 29.02 -10.74
CA LYS A 689 30.73 29.83 -11.92
C LYS A 689 32.10 30.48 -11.80
N ALA A 690 32.45 30.98 -10.61
CA ALA A 690 33.78 31.53 -10.35
C ALA A 690 34.89 30.47 -10.44
N LEU A 691 34.65 29.24 -9.95
CA LEU A 691 35.57 28.12 -10.12
C LEU A 691 35.76 27.76 -11.60
N LEU A 692 34.66 27.59 -12.33
CA LEU A 692 34.66 27.20 -13.75
C LEU A 692 35.26 28.26 -14.67
N ALA A 693 35.29 29.53 -14.24
CA ALA A 693 35.93 30.62 -14.97
C ALA A 693 37.45 30.72 -14.74
N ARG A 694 38.03 29.91 -13.84
CA ARG A 694 39.48 29.91 -13.61
C ARG A 694 40.22 29.39 -14.85
N PRO A 695 41.32 30.04 -15.28
CA PRO A 695 42.07 29.62 -16.47
C PRO A 695 42.79 28.26 -16.29
N ASP A 696 43.03 27.84 -15.04
CA ASP A 696 43.67 26.57 -14.68
C ASP A 696 42.67 25.48 -14.28
N PHE A 697 41.35 25.72 -14.43
CA PHE A 697 40.31 24.73 -14.19
C PHE A 697 39.61 24.34 -15.50
N SER A 698 39.53 23.04 -15.76
CA SER A 698 38.84 22.48 -16.92
C SER A 698 37.87 21.37 -16.51
N PHE A 699 36.78 21.24 -17.26
CA PHE A 699 35.62 20.44 -16.91
C PHE A 699 35.16 19.62 -18.11
N VAL A 700 34.77 18.36 -17.87
CA VAL A 700 34.08 17.52 -18.84
C VAL A 700 32.93 16.75 -18.17
N TYR A 701 31.81 16.62 -18.87
CA TYR A 701 30.65 15.88 -18.39
C TYR A 701 30.08 14.98 -19.48
N ASP A 702 30.00 13.68 -19.19
CA ASP A 702 29.45 12.67 -20.09
C ASP A 702 27.99 12.38 -19.72
N CYS A 703 27.07 12.71 -20.63
CA CYS A 703 25.65 12.42 -20.45
C CYS A 703 25.28 11.00 -20.90
N MET A 704 26.23 10.24 -21.43
CA MET A 704 26.09 8.87 -21.94
C MET A 704 24.87 8.69 -22.86
N SER A 705 24.57 9.71 -23.68
CA SER A 705 23.41 9.75 -24.59
C SER A 705 22.06 9.47 -23.92
N GLY A 706 21.99 9.59 -22.60
CA GLY A 706 20.78 9.37 -21.79
C GLY A 706 19.94 10.62 -21.63
N VAL A 707 19.06 10.62 -20.62
CA VAL A 707 18.12 11.71 -20.37
C VAL A 707 18.76 13.00 -19.89
N GLN A 708 20.03 12.96 -19.47
CA GLN A 708 20.69 14.07 -18.80
C GLN A 708 21.06 15.23 -19.73
N GLY A 709 21.14 15.00 -21.05
CA GLY A 709 21.56 16.00 -22.03
C GLY A 709 20.92 17.39 -21.85
N PRO A 710 19.57 17.50 -21.87
CA PRO A 710 18.87 18.76 -21.63
C PRO A 710 19.21 19.43 -20.29
N TYR A 711 19.37 18.64 -19.21
CA TYR A 711 19.71 19.13 -17.89
C TYR A 711 21.16 19.64 -17.83
N ALA A 712 22.10 18.91 -18.42
CA ALA A 712 23.50 19.30 -18.50
C ALA A 712 23.70 20.59 -19.30
N HIS A 713 22.99 20.74 -20.42
CA HIS A 713 22.97 21.99 -21.18
C HIS A 713 22.45 23.16 -20.32
N ARG A 714 21.29 22.99 -19.66
CA ARG A 714 20.72 24.04 -18.81
C ARG A 714 21.63 24.41 -17.64
N VAL A 715 22.18 23.42 -16.94
CA VAL A 715 23.00 23.66 -15.73
C VAL A 715 24.38 24.18 -16.09
N PHE A 716 25.13 23.49 -16.95
CA PHE A 716 26.54 23.80 -17.16
C PHE A 716 26.74 24.92 -18.18
N VAL A 717 25.99 24.92 -19.28
CA VAL A 717 26.16 25.92 -20.35
C VAL A 717 25.37 27.19 -20.02
N ASP A 718 24.06 27.10 -19.84
CA ASP A 718 23.23 28.31 -19.69
C ASP A 718 23.48 29.02 -18.34
N GLU A 719 23.45 28.27 -17.24
CA GLU A 719 23.54 28.86 -15.89
C GLU A 719 25.00 29.10 -15.46
N LEU A 720 25.86 28.07 -15.58
CA LEU A 720 27.25 28.13 -15.11
C LEU A 720 28.24 28.66 -16.16
N GLY A 721 27.87 28.73 -17.44
CA GLY A 721 28.67 29.39 -18.49
C GLY A 721 29.84 28.59 -19.03
N THR A 722 29.82 27.25 -18.97
CA THR A 722 30.83 26.41 -19.61
C THR A 722 30.64 26.37 -21.14
N SER A 723 31.67 25.99 -21.88
CA SER A 723 31.54 25.73 -23.32
C SER A 723 30.63 24.52 -23.55
N PRO A 724 29.74 24.53 -24.57
CA PRO A 724 29.01 23.31 -24.98
C PRO A 724 29.92 22.10 -25.25
N SER A 725 31.17 22.34 -25.66
CA SER A 725 32.16 21.28 -25.87
C SER A 725 32.64 20.59 -24.58
N SER A 726 32.29 21.11 -23.39
CA SER A 726 32.53 20.39 -22.13
C SER A 726 31.54 19.25 -21.92
N LEU A 727 30.48 19.18 -22.71
CA LEU A 727 29.49 18.11 -22.65
C LEU A 727 29.75 17.13 -23.78
N ILE A 728 29.90 15.85 -23.44
CA ILE A 728 29.98 14.76 -24.41
C ILE A 728 28.74 13.89 -24.31
N ASN A 729 28.35 13.28 -25.43
CA ASN A 729 27.15 12.44 -25.54
C ASN A 729 25.87 13.12 -24.99
N ALA A 730 25.75 14.44 -25.15
CA ALA A 730 24.68 15.26 -24.55
C ALA A 730 23.34 15.25 -25.33
N VAL A 731 23.18 14.36 -26.29
CA VAL A 731 21.94 14.18 -27.05
C VAL A 731 21.33 12.84 -26.66
N SER A 732 20.08 12.84 -26.18
CA SER A 732 19.38 11.62 -25.82
C SER A 732 19.08 10.76 -27.05
N LEU A 733 19.50 9.49 -27.03
CA LEU A 733 19.31 8.54 -28.13
C LEU A 733 18.58 7.28 -27.66
N GLU A 734 17.75 6.70 -28.54
CA GLU A 734 16.89 5.55 -28.20
C GLU A 734 17.69 4.27 -27.86
N ASP A 735 18.91 4.15 -28.36
CA ASP A 735 19.87 3.08 -28.09
C ASP A 735 21.10 3.56 -27.30
N PHE A 736 21.03 4.78 -26.76
CA PHE A 736 22.15 5.48 -26.12
C PHE A 736 23.40 5.62 -27.01
N GLY A 737 23.30 5.50 -28.33
CA GLY A 737 24.48 5.50 -29.22
C GLY A 737 25.20 4.14 -29.28
N GLY A 738 24.51 3.06 -28.90
CA GLY A 738 25.00 1.68 -28.96
C GLY A 738 25.91 1.29 -27.79
N HIS A 739 26.00 2.13 -26.75
CA HIS A 739 26.79 1.85 -25.56
C HIS A 739 25.93 1.67 -24.31
N HIS A 740 26.55 1.18 -23.23
CA HIS A 740 25.89 0.94 -21.96
C HIS A 740 25.99 2.22 -21.12
N ALA A 741 24.84 2.87 -20.86
CA ALA A 741 24.77 4.11 -20.09
C ALA A 741 24.94 3.83 -18.58
N ASP A 742 26.08 3.26 -18.19
CA ASP A 742 26.45 2.92 -16.81
C ASP A 742 27.76 3.65 -16.43
N PRO A 743 27.72 4.63 -15.51
CA PRO A 743 28.87 5.49 -15.24
C PRO A 743 29.86 4.75 -14.33
N ASN A 744 30.70 3.90 -14.92
CA ASN A 744 31.80 3.23 -14.24
C ASN A 744 33.04 3.15 -15.14
N LEU A 745 34.16 2.71 -14.56
CA LEU A 745 35.45 2.68 -15.25
C LEU A 745 35.49 1.75 -16.46
N THR A 746 34.53 0.82 -16.58
CA THR A 746 34.42 -0.13 -17.70
C THR A 746 33.64 0.46 -18.87
N TYR A 747 32.46 1.05 -18.62
CA TYR A 747 31.56 1.49 -19.69
C TYR A 747 31.74 2.96 -20.10
N ALA A 748 32.17 3.84 -19.19
CA ALA A 748 32.47 5.24 -19.51
C ALA A 748 33.87 5.42 -20.14
N HIS A 749 34.20 4.59 -21.13
CA HIS A 749 35.56 4.47 -21.70
C HIS A 749 36.08 5.78 -22.29
N GLU A 750 35.22 6.55 -22.96
CA GLU A 750 35.62 7.85 -23.53
C GLU A 750 36.01 8.83 -22.43
N LEU A 751 35.18 8.95 -21.38
CA LEU A 751 35.46 9.79 -20.24
C LEU A 751 36.72 9.35 -19.48
N THR A 752 36.88 8.05 -19.18
CA THR A 752 38.07 7.57 -18.45
C THR A 752 39.36 7.80 -19.24
N HIS A 753 39.31 7.63 -20.56
CA HIS A 753 40.41 7.96 -21.45
C HIS A 753 40.76 9.46 -21.38
N ILE A 754 39.76 10.35 -21.51
CA ILE A 754 39.95 11.81 -21.40
C ILE A 754 40.54 12.19 -20.03
N MET A 755 40.09 11.54 -18.97
CA MET A 755 40.52 11.83 -17.60
C MET A 755 41.86 11.16 -17.22
N GLY A 756 42.46 10.35 -18.11
CA GLY A 756 43.75 9.73 -17.86
C GLY A 756 43.72 8.62 -16.81
N VAL A 757 42.67 7.80 -16.81
CA VAL A 757 42.50 6.67 -15.90
C VAL A 757 42.15 5.41 -16.70
N ASP A 758 42.74 4.26 -16.35
CA ASP A 758 42.39 2.98 -16.97
C ASP A 758 41.16 2.32 -16.32
N SER A 759 40.73 1.16 -16.83
CA SER A 759 39.57 0.43 -16.30
C SER A 759 39.75 -0.12 -14.88
N LYS A 760 40.95 -0.01 -14.30
CA LYS A 760 41.28 -0.41 -12.92
C LYS A 760 41.48 0.78 -11.99
N GLY A 761 41.26 2.00 -12.48
CA GLY A 761 41.42 3.22 -11.68
C GLY A 761 42.87 3.69 -11.60
N VAL A 762 43.78 3.18 -12.43
CA VAL A 762 45.20 3.53 -12.41
C VAL A 762 45.47 4.71 -13.35
N ALA A 763 46.30 5.65 -12.89
CA ALA A 763 46.70 6.82 -13.64
C ALA A 763 47.45 6.46 -14.95
N VAL A 764 47.05 7.08 -16.05
CA VAL A 764 47.67 6.96 -17.37
C VAL A 764 48.36 8.28 -17.73
N TYR A 765 49.61 8.18 -18.21
CA TYR A 765 50.45 9.31 -18.60
C TYR A 765 50.81 9.25 -20.09
N GLY A 766 51.24 10.38 -20.67
CA GLY A 766 51.70 10.45 -22.07
C GLY A 766 50.62 10.70 -23.11
N GLN A 767 49.44 11.18 -22.70
CA GLN A 767 48.36 11.59 -23.60
C GLN A 767 48.71 12.89 -24.33
N SER A 768 48.15 13.11 -25.52
CA SER A 768 48.40 14.30 -26.34
C SER A 768 47.80 15.59 -25.76
N THR A 769 46.78 15.46 -24.91
CA THR A 769 46.12 16.55 -24.19
C THR A 769 46.18 16.26 -22.69
N GLU A 770 46.43 17.30 -21.88
CA GLU A 770 46.35 17.14 -20.43
C GLU A 770 44.90 16.85 -19.99
N PRO A 771 44.69 15.89 -19.08
CA PRO A 771 43.36 15.59 -18.54
C PRO A 771 42.68 16.82 -17.91
N PRO A 772 41.35 16.94 -18.04
CA PRO A 772 40.60 17.96 -17.34
C PRO A 772 40.75 17.90 -15.82
N SER A 773 40.57 19.04 -15.14
CA SER A 773 40.64 19.10 -13.67
C SER A 773 39.54 18.29 -12.98
N PHE A 774 38.36 18.24 -13.59
CA PHE A 774 37.20 17.50 -13.09
C PHE A 774 36.41 16.87 -14.24
N GLY A 775 36.04 15.60 -14.08
CA GLY A 775 35.22 14.84 -14.99
C GLY A 775 34.09 14.13 -14.26
N ALA A 776 32.91 14.04 -14.88
CA ALA A 776 31.82 13.22 -14.33
C ALA A 776 30.94 12.60 -15.42
N ALA A 777 30.25 11.51 -15.08
CA ALA A 777 29.27 10.84 -15.93
C ALA A 777 28.00 10.50 -15.15
N CYS A 778 26.88 10.28 -15.84
CA CYS A 778 25.64 9.77 -15.26
C CYS A 778 25.10 8.56 -16.04
N ASP A 779 24.15 7.83 -15.45
CA ASP A 779 23.47 6.72 -16.13
C ASP A 779 22.28 7.19 -16.99
N GLY A 780 21.60 6.23 -17.63
CA GLY A 780 20.51 6.48 -18.57
C GLY A 780 19.39 7.39 -18.04
N ASP A 781 18.96 7.22 -16.79
CA ASP A 781 17.94 8.06 -16.14
C ASP A 781 18.50 9.10 -15.14
N ALA A 782 19.82 9.28 -15.14
CA ALA A 782 20.58 10.28 -14.41
C ALA A 782 20.47 10.22 -12.87
N ASP A 783 20.13 9.06 -12.31
CA ASP A 783 20.10 8.85 -10.86
C ASP A 783 21.48 8.44 -10.31
N ARG A 784 22.45 8.09 -11.18
CA ARG A 784 23.83 7.75 -10.81
C ARG A 784 24.85 8.79 -11.23
N ASN A 785 26.02 8.75 -10.60
CA ASN A 785 27.16 9.59 -10.91
C ASN A 785 28.51 8.88 -10.74
N MET A 786 29.42 9.09 -11.68
CA MET A 786 30.86 8.83 -11.52
C MET A 786 31.61 10.15 -11.40
N ILE A 787 32.59 10.21 -10.51
CA ILE A 787 33.42 11.40 -10.27
C ILE A 787 34.89 11.07 -10.52
N LEU A 788 35.54 11.89 -11.35
CA LEU A 788 36.95 11.76 -11.72
C LEU A 788 37.68 13.09 -11.49
N GLY A 789 38.86 13.01 -10.88
CA GLY A 789 39.88 14.04 -10.99
C GLY A 789 40.83 13.74 -12.16
N SER A 790 41.69 14.70 -12.50
CA SER A 790 42.79 14.45 -13.44
C SER A 790 43.62 13.25 -12.98
N ARG A 791 43.57 12.14 -13.73
CA ARG A 791 44.27 10.87 -13.46
C ARG A 791 43.89 10.23 -12.12
N PHE A 792 42.69 10.49 -11.62
CA PHE A 792 42.27 10.07 -10.29
C PHE A 792 40.80 9.62 -10.26
N PHE A 793 40.56 8.37 -9.82
CA PHE A 793 39.21 7.85 -9.61
C PHE A 793 38.75 8.06 -8.16
N VAL A 794 37.57 8.65 -7.99
CA VAL A 794 36.90 8.74 -6.69
C VAL A 794 35.91 7.57 -6.58
N THR A 795 36.15 6.67 -5.63
CA THR A 795 35.20 5.58 -5.39
C THR A 795 33.84 6.16 -4.94
N PRO A 796 32.69 5.56 -5.31
CA PRO A 796 31.39 6.08 -4.90
C PRO A 796 31.22 6.15 -3.38
N SER A 797 31.84 5.21 -2.65
CA SER A 797 31.82 5.20 -1.18
C SER A 797 32.64 6.36 -0.59
N ASP A 798 33.83 6.66 -1.14
CA ASP A 798 34.60 7.84 -0.74
C ASP A 798 33.87 9.13 -1.14
N SER A 799 33.23 9.16 -2.31
CA SER A 799 32.43 10.31 -2.76
C SER A 799 31.36 10.69 -1.75
N LEU A 800 30.59 9.71 -1.27
CA LEU A 800 29.60 9.89 -0.20
C LEU A 800 30.24 10.46 1.07
N ALA A 801 31.35 9.88 1.53
CA ALA A 801 32.03 10.30 2.75
C ALA A 801 32.59 11.73 2.65
N VAL A 802 33.20 12.09 1.51
CA VAL A 802 33.74 13.43 1.25
C VAL A 802 32.61 14.46 1.20
N ILE A 803 31.51 14.16 0.53
CA ILE A 803 30.34 15.05 0.48
C ILE A 803 29.78 15.26 1.89
N ALA A 804 29.60 14.19 2.68
CA ALA A 804 29.12 14.30 4.06
C ALA A 804 30.05 15.14 4.94
N ALA A 805 31.37 14.92 4.85
CA ALA A 805 32.37 15.66 5.63
C ALA A 805 32.41 17.16 5.30
N ASN A 806 31.99 17.53 4.09
CA ASN A 806 31.99 18.91 3.62
C ASN A 806 30.57 19.51 3.47
N ALA A 807 29.51 18.85 3.97
CA ALA A 807 28.12 19.24 3.73
C ALA A 807 27.83 20.72 4.05
N ASN A 808 28.50 21.29 5.05
CA ASN A 808 28.32 22.70 5.47
C ASN A 808 28.75 23.74 4.42
N VAL A 809 29.49 23.37 3.38
CA VAL A 809 29.81 24.30 2.27
C VAL A 809 28.61 24.52 1.36
N ILE A 810 27.65 23.59 1.34
CA ILE A 810 26.44 23.66 0.52
C ILE A 810 25.37 24.47 1.29
N PRO A 811 24.81 25.54 0.71
CA PRO A 811 23.84 26.40 1.38
C PRO A 811 22.64 25.68 2.01
N PHE A 812 22.11 24.65 1.36
CA PHE A 812 20.99 23.85 1.87
C PHE A 812 21.24 23.29 3.28
N PHE A 813 22.36 22.60 3.49
CA PHE A 813 22.69 22.01 4.79
C PHE A 813 23.04 23.09 5.81
N ARG A 814 23.85 24.07 5.41
CA ARG A 814 24.27 25.18 6.29
C ARG A 814 23.07 25.96 6.85
N LYS A 815 22.11 26.33 5.98
CA LYS A 815 20.92 27.10 6.38
C LYS A 815 20.00 26.33 7.31
N LYS A 816 20.05 24.99 7.29
CA LYS A 816 19.24 24.09 8.14
C LYS A 816 19.96 23.65 9.42
N GLY A 817 21.10 24.27 9.75
CA GLY A 817 21.86 24.00 10.97
C GLY A 817 22.89 22.86 10.85
N GLY A 818 23.19 22.43 9.63
CA GLY A 818 24.12 21.34 9.35
C GLY A 818 23.43 20.00 9.13
N LEU A 819 24.24 18.97 8.86
CA LEU A 819 23.78 17.61 8.62
C LEU A 819 23.36 16.95 9.95
N ARG A 820 22.22 16.25 9.99
CA ARG A 820 21.76 15.54 11.20
C ARG A 820 21.95 14.03 11.12
N GLY A 821 21.97 13.48 9.92
CA GLY A 821 22.19 12.06 9.72
C GLY A 821 22.73 11.72 8.34
N VAL A 822 23.33 10.54 8.27
CA VAL A 822 23.76 9.92 7.02
C VAL A 822 23.25 8.49 6.94
N ALA A 823 23.12 7.97 5.72
CA ALA A 823 22.92 6.55 5.53
C ALA A 823 23.68 6.01 4.33
N ARG A 824 24.00 4.73 4.40
CA ARG A 824 24.55 3.98 3.27
C ARG A 824 23.89 2.62 3.18
N SER A 825 23.86 2.06 1.97
CA SER A 825 23.51 0.65 1.86
C SER A 825 24.59 -0.23 2.50
N MET A 826 24.19 -1.38 3.02
CA MET A 826 25.06 -2.32 3.73
C MET A 826 26.34 -2.68 2.94
N PRO A 827 26.29 -2.92 1.61
CA PRO A 827 27.50 -3.21 0.82
C PRO A 827 28.45 -2.03 0.64
N THR A 828 27.97 -0.79 0.84
CA THR A 828 28.78 0.43 0.66
C THR A 828 29.85 0.52 1.74
N SER A 829 31.06 0.99 1.40
CA SER A 829 32.18 1.05 2.35
C SER A 829 31.84 1.87 3.59
N GLY A 830 32.50 1.56 4.71
CA GLY A 830 32.34 2.24 5.99
C GLY A 830 32.99 3.62 6.06
N ALA A 831 33.42 4.21 4.94
CA ALA A 831 34.08 5.51 4.92
C ALA A 831 33.19 6.63 5.52
N VAL A 832 31.89 6.63 5.20
CA VAL A 832 30.96 7.63 5.74
C VAL A 832 30.67 7.41 7.24
N ASP A 833 30.87 6.20 7.75
CA ASP A 833 30.67 5.84 9.15
C ASP A 833 31.69 6.57 10.02
N LEU A 834 32.94 6.66 9.54
CA LEU A 834 34.03 7.40 10.18
C LEU A 834 33.72 8.90 10.24
N VAL A 835 33.10 9.43 9.18
CA VAL A 835 32.64 10.82 9.12
C VAL A 835 31.51 11.05 10.13
N ALA A 836 30.51 10.19 10.14
CA ALA A 836 29.37 10.29 11.06
C ALA A 836 29.83 10.27 12.53
N ALA A 837 30.71 9.33 12.88
CA ALA A 837 31.28 9.22 14.21
C ALA A 837 32.04 10.48 14.63
N LYS A 838 32.83 11.08 13.72
CA LYS A 838 33.59 12.31 14.01
C LYS A 838 32.70 13.55 14.13
N LEU A 839 31.61 13.62 13.36
CA LEU A 839 30.64 14.72 13.42
C LEU A 839 29.62 14.56 14.56
N GLY A 840 29.50 13.37 15.15
CA GLY A 840 28.52 13.08 16.20
C GLY A 840 27.08 13.06 15.68
N ILE A 841 26.87 12.59 14.45
CA ILE A 841 25.57 12.54 13.78
C ILE A 841 25.08 11.09 13.60
N SER A 842 23.78 10.91 13.35
CA SER A 842 23.19 9.58 13.17
C SER A 842 23.71 8.90 11.89
N LEU A 843 23.89 7.58 11.96
CA LEU A 843 24.28 6.72 10.83
C LEU A 843 23.30 5.57 10.70
N PHE A 844 22.81 5.31 9.48
CA PHE A 844 22.00 4.14 9.18
C PHE A 844 22.65 3.27 8.12
N GLU A 845 22.84 1.98 8.45
CA GLU A 845 23.18 0.93 7.49
C GLU A 845 21.89 0.24 7.05
N VAL A 846 21.51 0.41 5.79
CA VAL A 846 20.22 -0.09 5.26
C VAL A 846 20.44 -1.13 4.16
N PRO A 847 19.44 -1.93 3.76
CA PRO A 847 19.58 -2.80 2.60
C PRO A 847 19.72 -1.99 1.30
N THR A 848 20.23 -2.62 0.24
CA THR A 848 20.30 -1.95 -1.07
C THR A 848 18.91 -1.66 -1.63
N GLY A 849 18.70 -0.44 -2.11
CA GLY A 849 17.42 0.03 -2.63
C GLY A 849 17.00 1.36 -1.98
N TRP A 850 16.72 2.36 -2.81
CA TRP A 850 16.53 3.73 -2.33
C TRP A 850 15.29 3.93 -1.44
N LYS A 851 14.30 3.04 -1.54
CA LYS A 851 13.09 3.04 -0.69
C LYS A 851 13.38 3.09 0.82
N PHE A 852 14.46 2.45 1.29
CA PHE A 852 14.83 2.46 2.70
C PHE A 852 15.33 3.84 3.17
N PHE A 853 16.00 4.59 2.29
CA PHE A 853 16.36 5.97 2.58
C PHE A 853 15.14 6.89 2.57
N GLY A 854 14.17 6.64 1.67
CA GLY A 854 12.91 7.38 1.63
C GLY A 854 12.19 7.39 2.98
N ASN A 855 12.05 6.22 3.60
CA ASN A 855 11.48 6.10 4.95
C ASN A 855 12.22 6.98 5.98
N LEU A 856 13.56 6.95 6.00
CA LEU A 856 14.36 7.76 6.92
C LEU A 856 14.19 9.27 6.66
N MET A 857 14.07 9.69 5.40
CA MET A 857 13.79 11.08 5.02
C MET A 857 12.38 11.53 5.44
N ASP A 858 11.42 10.61 5.37
CA ASP A 858 9.99 10.84 5.69
C ASP A 858 9.64 10.62 7.17
N SER A 859 10.60 10.17 7.98
CA SER A 859 10.41 9.79 9.39
C SER A 859 9.63 10.83 10.18
N LYS A 860 9.96 12.12 10.03
CA LYS A 860 9.21 13.19 10.71
C LYS A 860 7.94 13.60 9.98
N GLU A 861 8.04 13.90 8.69
CA GLU A 861 6.96 14.54 7.90
C GLU A 861 5.76 13.61 7.71
N VAL A 862 6.01 12.31 7.48
CA VAL A 862 4.96 11.32 7.18
C VAL A 862 4.62 10.48 8.41
N TYR A 863 5.62 10.05 9.19
CA TYR A 863 5.43 9.09 10.29
C TYR A 863 5.40 9.74 11.68
N ASN A 864 5.63 11.06 11.77
CA ASN A 864 5.71 11.81 13.03
C ASN A 864 6.70 11.20 14.06
N LYS A 865 7.80 10.61 13.57
CA LYS A 865 8.91 10.05 14.35
C LYS A 865 10.07 11.06 14.45
N GLU A 866 11.26 10.58 14.77
CA GLU A 866 12.46 11.39 14.90
C GLU A 866 12.86 12.05 13.57
N ASP A 867 13.33 13.30 13.63
CA ASP A 867 13.72 14.09 12.45
C ASP A 867 15.21 13.98 12.16
N TYR A 868 15.54 13.11 11.20
CA TYR A 868 16.91 12.91 10.74
C TYR A 868 17.35 13.90 9.66
N THR A 869 16.51 14.87 9.29
CA THR A 869 16.84 15.82 8.21
C THR A 869 17.49 17.10 8.75
N PRO A 870 18.43 17.74 8.03
CA PRO A 870 18.96 17.37 6.72
C PRO A 870 19.76 16.07 6.72
N PHE A 871 19.65 15.32 5.62
CA PHE A 871 20.11 13.94 5.50
C PHE A 871 20.82 13.71 4.17
N ILE A 872 21.93 12.99 4.18
CA ILE A 872 22.67 12.57 2.97
C ILE A 872 22.77 11.06 2.96
N CYS A 873 22.56 10.44 1.80
CA CYS A 873 22.74 9.02 1.65
C CYS A 873 23.34 8.63 0.31
N GLY A 874 23.88 7.42 0.24
CA GLY A 874 24.49 6.91 -0.97
C GLY A 874 24.68 5.40 -0.99
N GLU A 875 25.01 4.92 -2.18
CA GLU A 875 25.24 3.52 -2.48
C GLU A 875 26.52 3.39 -3.30
N GLU A 876 27.30 2.34 -3.04
CA GLU A 876 28.50 1.96 -3.80
C GLU A 876 28.27 1.85 -5.31
N SER A 877 27.02 1.60 -5.72
CA SER A 877 26.59 1.53 -7.10
C SER A 877 26.41 2.92 -7.74
N PHE A 878 27.37 3.83 -7.52
CA PHE A 878 27.40 5.17 -8.09
C PHE A 878 26.19 6.05 -7.71
N GLY A 879 25.54 5.77 -6.58
CA GLY A 879 24.32 6.47 -6.15
C GLY A 879 24.59 7.45 -5.02
N THR A 880 24.16 8.70 -5.14
CA THR A 880 24.25 9.68 -4.06
C THR A 880 23.07 10.64 -4.10
N GLY A 881 22.61 11.08 -2.94
CA GLY A 881 21.48 12.00 -2.85
C GLY A 881 21.29 12.55 -1.43
N SER A 882 20.25 13.37 -1.28
CA SER A 882 19.85 13.98 -0.01
C SER A 882 18.34 14.15 0.06
N ASN A 883 17.82 14.59 1.21
CA ASN A 883 16.38 14.76 1.43
C ASN A 883 15.68 15.88 0.64
N HIS A 884 16.36 16.49 -0.34
CA HIS A 884 15.75 17.42 -1.29
C HIS A 884 14.71 16.76 -2.21
N ILE A 885 14.90 15.48 -2.54
CA ILE A 885 13.94 14.64 -3.28
C ILE A 885 13.87 13.26 -2.60
N ARG A 886 13.25 12.27 -3.25
CA ARG A 886 13.15 10.88 -2.77
C ARG A 886 13.74 9.86 -3.75
N GLU A 887 14.68 10.30 -4.58
CA GLU A 887 15.51 9.47 -5.46
C GLU A 887 16.99 9.83 -5.29
N LYS A 888 17.88 9.00 -5.85
CA LYS A 888 19.28 9.42 -6.06
C LYS A 888 19.29 10.57 -7.07
N ASP A 889 20.34 11.38 -7.07
CA ASP A 889 20.50 12.48 -8.04
C ASP A 889 21.96 12.64 -8.47
N GLY A 890 22.24 12.25 -9.72
CA GLY A 890 23.58 12.35 -10.28
C GLY A 890 24.05 13.79 -10.51
N MET A 891 23.15 14.69 -10.93
CA MET A 891 23.48 16.11 -11.11
C MET A 891 23.78 16.76 -9.76
N TRP A 892 22.97 16.46 -8.75
CA TRP A 892 23.16 16.96 -7.39
C TRP A 892 24.53 16.56 -6.83
N ALA A 893 24.97 15.32 -7.05
CA ALA A 893 26.28 14.85 -6.58
C ALA A 893 27.43 15.60 -7.26
N VAL A 894 27.32 15.87 -8.57
CA VAL A 894 28.32 16.67 -9.31
C VAL A 894 28.37 18.11 -8.80
N LEU A 895 27.22 18.75 -8.60
CA LEU A 895 27.15 20.10 -8.05
C LEU A 895 27.63 20.18 -6.60
N ALA A 896 27.43 19.12 -5.80
CA ALA A 896 28.03 18.99 -4.47
C ALA A 896 29.56 18.97 -4.54
N TRP A 897 30.14 18.17 -5.44
CA TRP A 897 31.59 18.16 -5.68
C TRP A 897 32.13 19.51 -6.14
N LEU A 898 31.48 20.15 -7.12
CA LEU A 898 31.87 21.48 -7.59
C LEU A 898 31.78 22.53 -6.47
N SER A 899 30.80 22.43 -5.58
CA SER A 899 30.69 23.29 -4.39
C SER A 899 31.87 23.09 -3.43
N ILE A 900 32.29 21.84 -3.21
CA ILE A 900 33.44 21.51 -2.37
C ILE A 900 34.72 22.06 -3.01
N ILE A 901 34.95 21.80 -4.29
CA ILE A 901 36.13 22.29 -5.01
C ILE A 901 36.16 23.82 -4.99
N ALA A 902 35.03 24.49 -5.25
CA ALA A 902 34.93 25.95 -5.20
C ALA A 902 35.28 26.50 -3.82
N SER A 903 34.82 25.84 -2.75
CA SER A 903 35.12 26.24 -1.37
C SER A 903 36.61 26.17 -1.01
N LYS A 904 37.37 25.29 -1.67
CA LYS A 904 38.82 25.13 -1.46
C LYS A 904 39.65 26.04 -2.37
N ASN A 905 39.03 26.68 -3.36
CA ASN A 905 39.70 27.45 -4.42
C ASN A 905 39.28 28.93 -4.46
N THR A 906 39.06 29.53 -3.29
CA THR A 906 38.56 30.92 -3.16
C THR A 906 39.63 32.00 -3.28
N VAL A 907 40.91 31.65 -3.11
CA VAL A 907 42.03 32.60 -3.16
C VAL A 907 42.51 32.77 -4.60
N ALA A 908 42.33 33.96 -5.16
CA ALA A 908 42.77 34.29 -6.51
C ALA A 908 44.29 34.13 -6.66
N GLY A 909 44.74 33.43 -7.71
CA GLY A 909 46.16 33.20 -8.01
C GLY A 909 46.84 32.09 -7.19
N ALA A 910 46.16 31.49 -6.21
CA ALA A 910 46.67 30.30 -5.53
C ALA A 910 46.60 29.06 -6.46
N PRO A 911 47.54 28.10 -6.33
CA PRO A 911 47.47 26.82 -7.06
C PRO A 911 46.13 26.13 -6.86
N LEU A 912 45.62 25.48 -7.91
CA LEU A 912 44.37 24.74 -7.85
C LEU A 912 44.48 23.59 -6.83
N VAL A 913 43.58 23.58 -5.84
CA VAL A 913 43.32 22.41 -4.99
C VAL A 913 42.46 21.44 -5.80
N THR A 914 43.03 20.29 -6.15
CA THR A 914 42.42 19.31 -7.05
C THR A 914 41.47 18.34 -6.31
N VAL A 915 40.73 17.53 -7.07
CA VAL A 915 39.93 16.42 -6.51
C VAL A 915 40.80 15.46 -5.71
N GLN A 916 41.97 15.11 -6.24
CA GLN A 916 42.91 14.21 -5.55
C GLN A 916 43.38 14.82 -4.22
N ASP A 917 43.73 16.11 -4.19
CA ASP A 917 44.14 16.78 -2.95
C ASP A 917 43.05 16.71 -1.88
N ILE A 918 41.78 16.92 -2.26
CA ILE A 918 40.63 16.87 -1.36
C ILE A 918 40.44 15.45 -0.80
N VAL A 919 40.54 14.43 -1.65
CA VAL A 919 40.37 13.03 -1.22
C VAL A 919 41.56 12.56 -0.37
N GLU A 920 42.79 12.94 -0.71
CA GLU A 920 43.96 12.62 0.12
C GLU A 920 43.93 13.34 1.47
N ASP A 921 43.43 14.58 1.53
CA ASP A 921 43.21 15.29 2.80
C ASP A 921 42.12 14.61 3.66
N HIS A 922 41.07 14.10 3.02
CA HIS A 922 40.06 13.27 3.67
C HIS A 922 40.70 12.01 4.26
N TRP A 923 41.50 11.27 3.49
CA TRP A 923 42.16 10.06 3.99
C TRP A 923 43.16 10.34 5.12
N LYS A 924 43.89 11.47 5.08
CA LYS A 924 44.74 11.89 6.21
C LYS A 924 43.95 12.15 7.49
N THR A 925 42.69 12.54 7.37
CA THR A 925 41.82 12.89 8.49
C THR A 925 41.08 11.69 9.08
N TYR A 926 40.62 10.77 8.23
CA TYR A 926 39.72 9.68 8.61
C TYR A 926 40.34 8.29 8.47
N GLY A 927 41.45 8.15 7.72
CA GLY A 927 41.89 6.87 7.19
C GLY A 927 41.27 6.58 5.82
N ARG A 928 41.63 5.45 5.22
CA ARG A 928 41.16 5.04 3.88
C ARG A 928 40.49 3.68 3.94
N ASN A 929 39.29 3.59 3.39
CA ASN A 929 38.59 2.34 3.17
C ASN A 929 38.85 1.89 1.74
N TYR A 930 39.91 1.10 1.53
CA TYR A 930 40.14 0.46 0.23
C TYR A 930 38.93 -0.40 -0.09
N TYR A 931 38.40 -0.26 -1.31
CA TYR A 931 37.14 -0.87 -1.70
C TYR A 931 37.19 -1.36 -3.14
N CYS A 932 36.58 -2.52 -3.40
CA CYS A 932 36.20 -2.93 -4.74
C CYS A 932 34.95 -3.82 -4.73
N ARG A 933 34.30 -3.91 -5.88
CA ARG A 933 33.18 -4.84 -6.13
C ARG A 933 33.50 -5.75 -7.31
N TYR A 934 33.28 -7.04 -7.12
CA TYR A 934 33.39 -8.08 -8.15
C TYR A 934 32.00 -8.57 -8.51
N ASP A 935 31.60 -8.39 -9.77
CA ASP A 935 30.31 -8.84 -10.29
C ASP A 935 30.51 -10.07 -11.18
N TYR A 936 29.85 -11.17 -10.82
CA TYR A 936 29.80 -12.41 -11.59
C TYR A 936 28.43 -12.51 -12.25
N GLU A 937 28.33 -11.97 -13.47
CA GLU A 937 27.08 -11.86 -14.20
C GLU A 937 26.75 -13.12 -15.01
N GLY A 938 25.46 -13.39 -15.23
CA GLY A 938 25.00 -14.50 -16.06
C GLY A 938 25.35 -15.88 -15.50
N VAL A 939 25.42 -16.01 -14.17
CA VAL A 939 25.64 -17.31 -13.52
C VAL A 939 24.32 -18.08 -13.44
N ASP A 940 24.42 -19.42 -13.35
CA ASP A 940 23.24 -20.26 -13.11
C ASP A 940 22.60 -19.91 -11.76
N LYS A 941 21.29 -19.66 -11.78
CA LYS A 941 20.55 -19.18 -10.62
C LYS A 941 20.52 -20.21 -9.48
N ALA A 942 20.28 -21.48 -9.80
CA ALA A 942 20.19 -22.53 -8.79
C ALA A 942 21.55 -22.77 -8.11
N SER A 943 22.65 -22.71 -8.87
CA SER A 943 24.00 -22.76 -8.31
C SER A 943 24.31 -21.56 -7.41
N ALA A 944 23.95 -20.35 -7.82
CA ALA A 944 24.16 -19.15 -7.01
C ALA A 944 23.35 -19.18 -5.70
N GLU A 945 22.09 -19.65 -5.75
CA GLU A 945 21.25 -19.84 -4.55
C GLU A 945 21.85 -20.87 -3.60
N LYS A 946 22.40 -21.99 -4.11
CA LYS A 946 23.10 -22.99 -3.29
C LYS A 946 24.33 -22.42 -2.60
N MET A 947 25.12 -21.59 -3.30
CA MET A 947 26.30 -20.94 -2.73
C MET A 947 25.91 -20.02 -1.56
N VAL A 948 24.90 -19.18 -1.74
CA VAL A 948 24.41 -18.29 -0.68
C VAL A 948 23.84 -19.09 0.48
N ALA A 949 23.06 -20.13 0.21
CA ALA A 949 22.52 -21.01 1.25
C ALA A 949 23.62 -21.74 2.04
N ALA A 950 24.72 -22.14 1.40
CA ALA A 950 25.86 -22.76 2.08
C ALA A 950 26.53 -21.76 3.05
N MET A 951 26.72 -20.51 2.63
CA MET A 951 27.25 -19.45 3.50
C MET A 951 26.29 -19.10 4.65
N ALA A 952 24.98 -18.98 4.38
CA ALA A 952 23.96 -18.69 5.40
C ALA A 952 23.86 -19.78 6.48
N ASN A 953 24.08 -21.05 6.09
CA ASN A 953 24.07 -22.20 7.00
C ASN A 953 25.43 -22.49 7.65
N SER A 954 26.47 -21.68 7.36
CA SER A 954 27.79 -21.89 7.94
C SER A 954 27.78 -21.61 9.46
N PRO A 955 28.57 -22.33 10.27
CA PRO A 955 28.69 -22.04 11.69
C PRO A 955 29.23 -20.64 11.93
N THR A 956 29.07 -20.12 13.15
CA THR A 956 29.75 -18.88 13.54
C THR A 956 31.26 -19.07 13.43
N LEU A 957 31.91 -18.13 12.74
CA LEU A 957 33.35 -18.10 12.51
C LEU A 957 34.06 -17.10 13.42
N ALA A 958 33.34 -16.48 14.37
CA ALA A 958 33.91 -15.50 15.31
C ALA A 958 35.18 -16.05 15.98
N GLY A 959 36.27 -15.28 15.91
CA GLY A 959 37.59 -15.64 16.43
C GLY A 959 38.46 -16.50 15.51
N GLN A 960 37.92 -17.04 14.40
CA GLN A 960 38.73 -17.73 13.40
C GLN A 960 39.55 -16.75 12.57
N THR A 961 40.74 -17.16 12.14
CA THR A 961 41.67 -16.31 11.39
C THR A 961 41.96 -16.89 10.01
N PHE A 962 41.79 -16.06 8.98
CA PHE A 962 42.02 -16.40 7.57
C PHE A 962 43.06 -15.44 6.99
N HIS A 963 44.22 -15.96 6.59
CA HIS A 963 45.31 -15.15 6.01
C HIS A 963 45.65 -13.88 6.82
N GLY A 964 45.59 -13.96 8.16
CA GLY A 964 45.86 -12.85 9.07
C GLY A 964 44.66 -11.98 9.44
N PHE A 965 43.48 -12.21 8.85
CA PHE A 965 42.24 -11.51 9.20
C PHE A 965 41.41 -12.34 10.18
N THR A 966 41.18 -11.82 11.38
CA THR A 966 40.35 -12.47 12.41
C THR A 966 38.90 -12.03 12.28
N VAL A 967 37.98 -12.99 12.10
CA VAL A 967 36.55 -12.72 11.97
C VAL A 967 36.00 -12.24 13.31
N ASN A 968 35.37 -11.07 13.31
CA ASN A 968 34.60 -10.55 14.44
C ASN A 968 33.22 -11.23 14.48
N PHE A 969 32.48 -11.17 13.37
CA PHE A 969 31.23 -11.88 13.20
C PHE A 969 30.95 -12.19 11.73
N ASN A 970 30.08 -13.17 11.51
CA ASN A 970 29.45 -13.44 10.23
C ASN A 970 27.93 -13.62 10.42
N ASP A 971 27.15 -12.99 9.55
CA ASP A 971 25.69 -13.03 9.62
C ASP A 971 25.05 -12.93 8.23
N GLU A 972 23.75 -13.20 8.19
CA GLU A 972 22.88 -12.84 7.08
C GLU A 972 22.12 -11.56 7.46
N PHE A 973 22.43 -10.46 6.78
CA PHE A 973 21.96 -9.12 7.14
C PHE A 973 20.43 -9.06 7.17
N THR A 974 19.90 -8.60 8.30
CA THR A 974 18.49 -8.30 8.52
C THR A 974 18.37 -6.84 8.96
N TYR A 975 17.47 -6.11 8.32
CA TYR A 975 17.18 -4.72 8.65
C TYR A 975 15.80 -4.61 9.27
N ASN A 976 15.73 -3.96 10.43
CA ASN A 976 14.49 -3.57 11.08
C ASN A 976 14.32 -2.06 10.84
N ASP A 977 13.35 -1.68 10.03
CA ASP A 977 13.15 -0.28 9.69
C ASP A 977 12.64 0.50 10.91
N PRO A 978 13.36 1.54 11.38
CA PRO A 978 12.98 2.28 12.58
C PRO A 978 11.73 3.15 12.38
N VAL A 979 11.31 3.35 11.12
CA VAL A 979 10.23 4.26 10.73
C VAL A 979 8.91 3.53 10.56
N ASP A 980 8.86 2.41 9.86
CA ASP A 980 7.61 1.65 9.68
C ASP A 980 7.55 0.31 10.43
N GLY A 981 8.66 -0.13 11.04
CA GLY A 981 8.75 -1.39 11.79
C GLY A 981 8.85 -2.64 10.91
N SER A 982 8.94 -2.49 9.59
CA SER A 982 9.10 -3.60 8.66
C SER A 982 10.46 -4.30 8.85
N ILE A 983 10.49 -5.60 8.52
CA ILE A 983 11.69 -6.44 8.67
C ILE A 983 12.09 -7.00 7.31
N SER A 984 13.22 -6.55 6.78
CA SER A 984 13.81 -7.09 5.55
C SER A 984 14.92 -8.09 5.88
N ARG A 985 14.66 -9.38 5.64
CA ARG A 985 15.62 -10.48 5.84
C ARG A 985 16.36 -10.83 4.55
N HIS A 986 17.42 -11.62 4.66
CA HIS A 986 18.16 -12.17 3.51
C HIS A 986 18.79 -11.11 2.59
N GLN A 987 19.30 -10.02 3.17
CA GLN A 987 19.77 -8.86 2.41
C GLN A 987 21.23 -8.94 1.97
N GLY A 988 21.97 -9.95 2.44
CA GLY A 988 23.33 -10.29 2.05
C GLY A 988 24.10 -10.96 3.17
N ILE A 989 25.09 -11.79 2.82
CA ILE A 989 25.99 -12.43 3.78
C ILE A 989 27.14 -11.48 4.07
N ARG A 990 27.48 -11.29 5.35
CA ARG A 990 28.60 -10.45 5.77
C ARG A 990 29.62 -11.25 6.55
N TYR A 991 30.89 -10.97 6.30
CA TYR A 991 32.02 -11.37 7.12
C TYR A 991 32.72 -10.08 7.53
N VAL A 992 32.65 -9.75 8.82
CA VAL A 992 33.26 -8.53 9.38
C VAL A 992 34.44 -8.94 10.24
N PHE A 993 35.58 -8.29 10.03
CA PHE A 993 36.85 -8.59 10.71
C PHE A 993 37.14 -7.59 11.83
N THR A 994 38.00 -7.98 12.77
CA THR A 994 38.31 -7.18 13.97
C THR A 994 39.09 -5.89 13.69
N ASP A 995 39.75 -5.79 12.53
CA ASP A 995 40.46 -4.61 12.06
C ASP A 995 39.54 -3.60 11.32
N GLY A 996 38.25 -3.91 11.19
CA GLY A 996 37.27 -3.12 10.44
C GLY A 996 37.13 -3.51 8.97
N SER A 997 37.93 -4.47 8.47
CA SER A 997 37.76 -5.01 7.12
C SER A 997 36.44 -5.79 6.98
N ARG A 998 35.91 -5.88 5.75
CA ARG A 998 34.62 -6.53 5.46
C ARG A 998 34.64 -7.26 4.13
N ILE A 999 33.94 -8.40 4.06
CA ILE A 999 33.58 -9.09 2.82
C ILE A 999 32.09 -9.33 2.83
N ILE A 1000 31.41 -8.96 1.75
CA ILE A 1000 29.96 -9.05 1.64
C ILE A 1000 29.60 -9.79 0.36
N PHE A 1001 28.59 -10.67 0.42
CA PHE A 1001 28.04 -11.37 -0.74
C PHE A 1001 26.56 -11.07 -0.91
N ARG A 1002 26.16 -10.72 -2.14
CA ARG A 1002 24.75 -10.54 -2.49
C ARG A 1002 24.40 -11.20 -3.80
N LEU A 1003 23.20 -11.76 -3.87
CA LEU A 1003 22.56 -12.19 -5.11
C LEU A 1003 21.70 -11.02 -5.63
N SER A 1004 22.03 -10.48 -6.79
CA SER A 1004 21.27 -9.36 -7.37
C SER A 1004 19.94 -9.82 -7.99
N GLY A 1005 18.89 -9.04 -7.76
CA GLY A 1005 17.57 -9.22 -8.37
C GLY A 1005 17.31 -8.38 -9.63
N THR A 1006 18.29 -7.63 -10.13
CA THR A 1006 18.10 -6.66 -11.23
C THR A 1006 18.44 -7.20 -12.62
N GLY A 1007 18.89 -8.45 -12.73
CA GLY A 1007 19.28 -9.06 -14.01
C GLY A 1007 18.10 -9.40 -14.91
N VAL A 1008 18.26 -9.20 -16.22
CA VAL A 1008 17.27 -9.59 -17.24
C VAL A 1008 17.49 -11.05 -17.71
N ALA A 1009 18.71 -11.59 -17.57
CA ALA A 1009 19.08 -12.96 -17.88
C ALA A 1009 20.06 -13.55 -16.84
N GLY A 1010 19.77 -14.74 -16.31
CA GLY A 1010 20.58 -15.41 -15.29
C GLY A 1010 20.55 -14.72 -13.92
N ALA A 1011 21.40 -15.17 -13.00
CA ALA A 1011 21.64 -14.50 -11.73
C ALA A 1011 22.97 -13.71 -11.78
N THR A 1012 23.14 -12.75 -10.86
CA THR A 1012 24.41 -12.05 -10.67
C THR A 1012 24.82 -12.13 -9.21
N ILE A 1013 26.01 -12.66 -8.96
CA ILE A 1013 26.63 -12.64 -7.63
C ILE A 1013 27.52 -11.41 -7.54
N ARG A 1014 27.35 -10.62 -6.48
CA ARG A 1014 28.21 -9.48 -6.17
C ARG A 1014 29.01 -9.77 -4.91
N MET A 1015 30.34 -9.68 -5.01
CA MET A 1015 31.26 -9.77 -3.89
C MET A 1015 31.86 -8.38 -3.65
N TYR A 1016 31.64 -7.83 -2.47
CA TYR A 1016 32.16 -6.52 -2.06
C TYR A 1016 33.29 -6.74 -1.06
N ILE A 1017 34.41 -6.07 -1.26
CA ILE A 1017 35.62 -6.28 -0.46
C ILE A 1017 36.09 -4.92 0.03
N GLU A 1018 36.29 -4.82 1.34
CA GLU A 1018 36.73 -3.59 1.99
C GLU A 1018 37.84 -3.87 2.99
N LYS A 1019 38.91 -3.07 2.92
CA LYS A 1019 39.96 -3.02 3.93
C LYS A 1019 40.10 -1.60 4.46
N TYR A 1020 39.91 -1.43 5.76
CA TYR A 1020 40.21 -0.16 6.42
C TYR A 1020 41.70 -0.04 6.73
N GLU A 1021 42.28 1.11 6.40
CA GLU A 1021 43.63 1.49 6.75
C GLU A 1021 43.58 2.81 7.55
N PRO A 1022 44.07 2.84 8.79
CA PRO A 1022 44.00 4.04 9.62
C PRO A 1022 44.84 5.19 9.03
N ALA A 1023 44.57 6.43 9.46
CA ALA A 1023 45.30 7.62 8.98
C ALA A 1023 46.83 7.55 9.15
N SER A 1024 47.32 6.77 10.12
CA SER A 1024 48.75 6.52 10.35
C SER A 1024 49.35 5.40 9.50
N GLY A 1025 48.52 4.69 8.74
CA GLY A 1025 48.87 3.54 7.90
C GLY A 1025 49.33 3.94 6.50
N ASN A 1026 49.39 2.96 5.60
CA ASN A 1026 49.79 3.20 4.21
C ASN A 1026 48.58 3.50 3.33
N LEU A 1027 48.28 4.79 3.17
CA LEU A 1027 47.14 5.31 2.40
C LEU A 1027 47.38 5.39 0.89
N LYS A 1028 48.60 5.10 0.42
CA LYS A 1028 49.04 5.31 -0.98
C LYS A 1028 49.07 4.03 -1.82
N GLN A 1029 48.62 2.90 -1.28
CA GLN A 1029 48.57 1.65 -2.05
C GLN A 1029 47.54 1.77 -3.18
N SER A 1030 47.71 0.96 -4.22
CA SER A 1030 46.60 0.69 -5.12
C SER A 1030 45.54 -0.16 -4.40
N ALA A 1031 44.26 0.00 -4.78
CA ALA A 1031 43.19 -0.82 -4.20
C ALA A 1031 43.42 -2.32 -4.47
N ALA A 1032 43.91 -2.68 -5.66
CA ALA A 1032 44.23 -4.05 -6.02
C ALA A 1032 45.30 -4.67 -5.10
N GLU A 1033 46.35 -3.94 -4.75
CA GLU A 1033 47.38 -4.41 -3.82
C GLU A 1033 46.83 -4.54 -2.40
N ALA A 1034 46.11 -3.52 -1.92
CA ALA A 1034 45.57 -3.48 -0.56
C ALA A 1034 44.54 -4.59 -0.28
N LEU A 1035 43.75 -4.97 -1.30
CA LEU A 1035 42.65 -5.93 -1.17
C LEU A 1035 43.01 -7.36 -1.57
N LYS A 1036 44.19 -7.59 -2.16
CA LYS A 1036 44.60 -8.88 -2.74
C LYS A 1036 44.34 -10.07 -1.81
N THR A 1037 44.81 -10.00 -0.56
CA THR A 1037 44.66 -11.09 0.41
C THR A 1037 43.20 -11.27 0.82
N LEU A 1038 42.45 -10.19 0.97
CA LEU A 1038 41.06 -10.23 1.40
C LEU A 1038 40.12 -10.78 0.30
N ILE A 1039 40.45 -10.52 -0.98
CA ILE A 1039 39.79 -11.16 -2.13
C ILE A 1039 39.98 -12.68 -2.08
N GLN A 1040 41.21 -13.15 -1.78
CA GLN A 1040 41.46 -14.59 -1.64
C GLN A 1040 40.63 -15.20 -0.49
N VAL A 1041 40.58 -14.53 0.67
CA VAL A 1041 39.72 -14.93 1.79
C VAL A 1041 38.25 -15.02 1.36
N GLY A 1042 37.76 -14.06 0.59
CA GLY A 1042 36.38 -14.06 0.09
C GLY A 1042 36.06 -15.24 -0.82
N LEU A 1043 36.97 -15.59 -1.73
CA LEU A 1043 36.82 -16.75 -2.61
C LEU A 1043 36.86 -18.08 -1.84
N GLU A 1044 37.71 -18.18 -0.80
CA GLU A 1044 37.78 -19.34 0.08
C GLU A 1044 36.51 -19.51 0.92
N LEU A 1045 35.99 -18.42 1.49
CA LEU A 1045 34.77 -18.43 2.32
C LEU A 1045 33.51 -18.78 1.52
N SER A 1046 33.39 -18.25 0.30
CA SER A 1046 32.20 -18.46 -0.53
C SER A 1046 32.21 -19.74 -1.37
N GLN A 1047 33.39 -20.31 -1.60
CA GLN A 1047 33.61 -21.41 -2.55
C GLN A 1047 33.01 -21.10 -3.94
N LEU A 1048 33.04 -19.82 -4.36
CA LEU A 1048 32.35 -19.33 -5.55
C LEU A 1048 32.72 -20.12 -6.81
N GLU A 1049 34.01 -20.44 -7.02
CA GLU A 1049 34.46 -21.22 -8.18
C GLU A 1049 33.87 -22.64 -8.16
N HIS A 1050 33.76 -23.27 -6.98
CA HIS A 1050 33.19 -24.61 -6.83
C HIS A 1050 31.71 -24.64 -7.23
N PHE A 1051 30.92 -23.66 -6.78
CA PHE A 1051 29.48 -23.62 -7.06
C PHE A 1051 29.16 -23.15 -8.49
N THR A 1052 29.92 -22.19 -9.02
CA THR A 1052 29.56 -21.48 -10.25
C THR A 1052 30.43 -21.83 -11.46
N GLY A 1053 31.60 -22.44 -11.23
CA GLY A 1053 32.62 -22.65 -12.25
C GLY A 1053 33.33 -21.36 -12.71
N ARG A 1054 33.02 -20.19 -12.14
CA ARG A 1054 33.62 -18.92 -12.52
C ARG A 1054 34.94 -18.71 -11.78
N LYS A 1055 36.00 -18.44 -12.54
CA LYS A 1055 37.36 -18.16 -12.03
C LYS A 1055 37.66 -16.67 -11.91
N GLU A 1056 36.97 -15.86 -12.70
CA GLU A 1056 37.19 -14.42 -12.81
C GLU A 1056 35.83 -13.70 -12.80
N PRO A 1057 35.76 -12.49 -12.23
CA PRO A 1057 34.55 -11.66 -12.30
C PRO A 1057 34.31 -11.17 -13.74
N THR A 1058 33.04 -10.89 -14.07
CA THR A 1058 32.67 -10.25 -15.33
C THR A 1058 33.04 -8.76 -15.30
N VAL A 1059 32.78 -8.09 -14.18
CA VAL A 1059 33.05 -6.65 -13.98
C VAL A 1059 33.75 -6.44 -12.64
N ILE A 1060 34.71 -5.51 -12.62
CA ILE A 1060 35.36 -5.01 -11.41
C ILE A 1060 35.08 -3.52 -11.32
N THR A 1061 34.63 -3.07 -10.15
CA THR A 1061 34.37 -1.64 -9.84
C THR A 1061 35.20 -1.20 -8.65
#